data_AF-A0A8X8YCK4-F1
#
_entry.id   AF-A0A8X8YCK4-F1
#
_cell.length_a   1.000
_cell.length_b   1.000
_cell.length_c   1.000
_cell.angle_alpha   90.00
_cell.angle_beta   90.00
_cell.angle_gamma   90.00
#
_symmetry.space_group_name_H-M   'P 1'
#
loop_
_entity.id
_entity.type
_entity.pdbx_description
1 polymer ?
#
loop_
_entity_poly.entity_id
_entity_poly.type
_entity_poly.pdbx_seq_one_letter_code
_entity_poly.pdbx_strand_id
1 'polypeptide(L)'
;MSESSTRSKADLAASLRRAWYHLRLSVRDPTRVRTWDAVVLTAASPEQAELYNLQLNRAKRMGRIAPSTVTLAVPDPHGHRIGSGAATLNAIFALANHLSSIASADCSSTGIPLLSLVETIKKKHVLLLHAGGDSKRVPWANPMGKVFLPLPYLAADDPDGPVPLLFDHILAIASCARQAFRNEGGMFIMTGDVLPCFDAFSMVLPEDTASIITVPITLDIASNHGVIVASKSESANDYSHVQLVDNLLQKPNLEELVTHQAILDDGRTLLDTGIIAVKGEAWVDLATLSCSSQPLISGLLLSKKEMSLYEDLVAAWVPAKHEWLKRRPLGEELVATLGKKKMFSYCAYDLLFLHFGTSSEVLDHLNGTGSGLVGRRHLCSIPATTASDIAASAIIVSSKIAPGVSIGEESLVYDSAISTSVQIGSQSVVVGINIPELQQTPSGNLLKFMLPDRHCLWEVPLVGCTERIIVYCGLHDNPKISLPNDGTFCGKPWKKILGDLGIQDTDLWGAKESKDMCLWNAKIFPVLSYPKMLQLATWLMGLGNQRDEYLLDLWKRSDRISLEELHRSIDFPNMWIGSINHQADLTAGIVAACLNFGLLGRNLSQLCQEILQKEATGVEICQEFLSLCPDLQAQNPQILPKSRAHQVHLDLLRVCDEKELAAEMEHKVWAAVADETASAVRYGFEEQEASTSNGILEQPFHHKKVKVELPVRVDFVGGWSDTPPWSLERSGCVLNMAITLGGSLPVGTIIETMTRPGLLINDDAGNELYIDNVTSIVPPFDSSDHFRLVKSALFVTDVKTKMNLQSSGLHIKTWAKVPRGSGLGTSSILSAAVVKALLQLTNGDDSNENVTRLVLVLEQVMGTGGGWQDQVGGLYPGIKFTSSVPGIPLRLQVNPLLAPPQLITELHQRLLVVFTGQLRLAHQVLQKVVIRYLQRDNLLVSSIRRLVELAKVGREALMNRDLGELGDVMREAWRLHQELDPYCSNEFVDALFAFADPYCQGCKLVGAGGGGFALMLAKSAESAKKLKQLLTENPDFDVQIYDWEIYLG
;
A
#
# COMPACT_ATOMS: atom_id res chain seq x y z
N MET A 1 27.73 23.92 22.69
CA MET A 1 26.34 23.62 22.27
C MET A 1 26.42 22.55 21.22
N SER A 2 26.26 21.30 21.65
CA SER A 2 26.57 20.09 20.89
C SER A 2 25.44 19.07 21.06
N GLU A 3 24.22 19.49 20.75
CA GLU A 3 23.08 18.61 20.53
C GLU A 3 22.94 18.36 19.02
N SER A 4 23.90 17.62 18.46
CA SER A 4 23.80 17.08 17.10
C SER A 4 23.84 15.54 17.10
N SER A 5 23.32 14.93 18.17
CA SER A 5 23.08 13.49 18.18
C SER A 5 21.88 13.18 17.28
N THR A 6 22.17 12.52 16.16
CA THR A 6 21.27 11.55 15.53
C THR A 6 19.89 12.05 15.08
N ARG A 7 19.83 13.05 14.19
CA ARG A 7 18.75 13.03 13.18
C ARG A 7 19.09 11.87 12.23
N SER A 8 18.49 10.71 12.49
CA SER A 8 18.72 9.49 11.72
C SER A 8 18.57 9.79 10.24
N LYS A 9 19.53 9.36 9.41
CA LYS A 9 19.26 9.14 7.97
C LYS A 9 17.90 8.43 7.91
N ALA A 10 16.93 9.02 7.21
CA ALA A 10 15.58 8.51 7.18
C ALA A 10 15.62 7.01 6.86
N ASP A 11 15.03 6.19 7.72
CA ASP A 11 14.88 4.77 7.43
C ASP A 11 14.05 4.66 6.14
N LEU A 12 14.69 4.22 5.06
CA LEU A 12 14.08 4.01 3.74
C LEU A 12 12.75 3.26 3.89
N ALA A 13 12.69 2.30 4.81
CA ALA A 13 11.51 1.51 5.12
C ALA A 13 10.37 2.37 5.66
N ALA A 14 10.66 3.22 6.65
CA ALA A 14 9.67 4.08 7.28
C ALA A 14 9.11 5.10 6.27
N SER A 15 9.99 5.74 5.48
CA SER A 15 9.57 6.70 4.45
C SER A 15 8.70 6.04 3.38
N LEU A 16 9.09 4.87 2.86
CA LEU A 16 8.29 4.14 1.88
C LEU A 16 6.96 3.67 2.46
N ARG A 17 6.92 3.12 3.68
CA ARG A 17 5.65 2.70 4.31
C ARG A 17 4.68 3.86 4.51
N ARG A 18 5.18 5.04 4.93
CA ARG A 18 4.36 6.26 5.03
C ARG A 18 3.81 6.68 3.68
N ALA A 19 4.65 6.71 2.65
CA ALA A 19 4.25 7.07 1.30
C ALA A 19 3.19 6.10 0.73
N TRP A 20 3.38 4.80 0.94
CA TRP A 20 2.43 3.76 0.53
C TRP A 20 1.10 3.85 1.27
N TYR A 21 1.13 4.15 2.57
CA TYR A 21 -0.08 4.41 3.34
C TYR A 21 -0.85 5.62 2.78
N HIS A 22 -0.15 6.73 2.53
CA HIS A 22 -0.75 7.93 1.96
C HIS A 22 -1.39 7.66 0.59
N LEU A 23 -0.68 6.93 -0.28
CA LEU A 23 -1.20 6.51 -1.59
C LEU A 23 -2.48 5.69 -1.43
N ARG A 24 -2.47 4.65 -0.59
CA ARG A 24 -3.66 3.79 -0.38
C ARG A 24 -4.85 4.58 0.12
N LEU A 25 -4.64 5.52 1.05
CA LEU A 25 -5.71 6.38 1.55
C LEU A 25 -6.24 7.30 0.45
N SER A 26 -5.35 7.92 -0.35
CA SER A 26 -5.75 8.80 -1.47
C SER A 26 -6.56 8.10 -2.55
N VAL A 27 -6.30 6.81 -2.79
CA VAL A 27 -7.02 6.02 -3.77
C VAL A 27 -8.36 5.52 -3.24
N ARG A 28 -8.41 5.11 -1.96
CA ARG A 28 -9.62 4.60 -1.32
C ARG A 28 -10.62 5.71 -0.98
N ASP A 29 -10.13 6.88 -0.59
CA ASP A 29 -10.95 8.05 -0.29
C ASP A 29 -10.31 9.36 -0.79
N PRO A 30 -10.51 9.68 -2.09
CA PRO A 30 -9.98 10.89 -2.71
C PRO A 30 -10.52 12.21 -2.13
N THR A 31 -11.60 12.17 -1.32
CA THR A 31 -12.18 13.37 -0.71
C THR A 31 -11.34 13.83 0.48
N ARG A 32 -10.92 12.89 1.32
CA ARG A 32 -10.05 13.12 2.47
C ARG A 32 -8.61 13.40 2.05
N VAL A 33 -8.07 12.59 1.14
CA VAL A 33 -6.70 12.75 0.62
C VAL A 33 -6.75 12.85 -0.89
N ARG A 34 -6.48 14.06 -1.40
CA ARG A 34 -6.56 14.33 -2.85
C ARG A 34 -5.53 13.50 -3.62
N THR A 35 -6.00 12.81 -4.65
CA THR A 35 -5.16 12.13 -5.65
C THR A 35 -4.74 13.09 -6.77
N TRP A 36 -3.88 12.62 -7.68
CA TRP A 36 -3.56 13.29 -8.94
C TRP A 36 -4.77 13.30 -9.88
N ASP A 37 -4.99 14.40 -10.60
CA ASP A 37 -6.03 14.48 -11.63
C ASP A 37 -5.65 13.65 -12.86
N ALA A 38 -4.35 13.61 -13.19
CA ALA A 38 -3.82 12.81 -14.28
C ALA A 38 -2.42 12.23 -13.95
N VAL A 39 -2.16 11.01 -14.42
CA VAL A 39 -0.85 10.35 -14.42
C VAL A 39 -0.47 10.04 -15.87
N VAL A 40 0.61 10.64 -16.34
CA VAL A 40 1.07 10.56 -17.73
C VAL A 40 2.45 9.93 -17.80
N LEU A 41 2.66 9.00 -18.73
CA LEU A 41 3.96 8.39 -19.01
C LEU A 41 4.39 8.76 -20.42
N THR A 42 5.64 9.20 -20.61
CA THR A 42 6.21 9.29 -21.98
C THR A 42 6.66 7.91 -22.44
N ALA A 43 6.52 7.59 -23.72
CA ALA A 43 7.01 6.35 -24.34
C ALA A 43 7.85 6.64 -25.59
N ALA A 44 8.75 5.74 -25.95
CA ALA A 44 9.64 5.88 -27.11
C ALA A 44 8.92 5.64 -28.45
N SER A 45 7.87 4.82 -28.46
CA SER A 45 7.10 4.48 -29.66
C SER A 45 5.63 4.23 -29.35
N PRO A 46 4.73 4.29 -30.35
CA PRO A 46 3.31 3.95 -30.17
C PRO A 46 3.08 2.56 -29.58
N GLU A 47 3.85 1.57 -29.99
CA GLU A 47 3.74 0.18 -29.52
C GLU A 47 4.16 0.08 -28.04
N GLN A 48 5.21 0.79 -27.63
CA GLN A 48 5.57 0.87 -26.21
C GLN A 48 4.51 1.62 -25.38
N ALA A 49 3.88 2.65 -25.94
CA ALA A 49 2.79 3.35 -25.27
C ALA A 49 1.59 2.42 -25.03
N GLU A 50 1.30 1.49 -25.93
CA GLU A 50 0.26 0.47 -25.74
C GLU A 50 0.56 -0.41 -24.51
N LEU A 51 1.79 -0.93 -24.38
CA LEU A 51 2.21 -1.66 -23.18
C LEU A 51 2.06 -0.84 -21.90
N TYR A 52 2.47 0.43 -21.93
CA TYR A 52 2.38 1.31 -20.76
C TYR A 52 0.93 1.62 -20.39
N ASN A 53 0.02 1.74 -21.36
CA ASN A 53 -1.41 1.85 -21.09
C ASN A 53 -1.96 0.58 -20.42
N LEU A 54 -1.53 -0.61 -20.83
CA LEU A 54 -1.89 -1.86 -20.16
C LEU A 54 -1.40 -1.90 -18.70
N GLN A 55 -0.17 -1.43 -18.44
CA GLN A 55 0.36 -1.30 -17.07
C GLN A 55 -0.42 -0.28 -16.23
N LEU A 56 -0.77 0.88 -16.79
CA LEU A 56 -1.59 1.89 -16.11
C LEU A 56 -2.99 1.37 -15.77
N ASN A 57 -3.60 0.64 -16.70
CA ASN A 57 -4.89 -0.02 -16.47
C ASN A 57 -4.79 -1.10 -15.40
N ARG A 58 -3.69 -1.88 -15.36
CA ARG A 58 -3.40 -2.82 -14.27
C ARG A 58 -3.30 -2.08 -12.93
N ALA A 59 -2.54 -0.98 -12.84
CA ALA A 59 -2.41 -0.20 -11.62
C ALA A 59 -3.75 0.38 -11.10
N LYS A 60 -4.64 0.81 -12.01
CA LYS A 60 -6.02 1.21 -11.67
C LYS A 60 -6.84 0.06 -11.10
N ARG A 61 -6.85 -1.09 -11.77
CA ARG A 61 -7.60 -2.29 -11.30
C ARG A 61 -7.16 -2.73 -9.92
N MET A 62 -5.86 -2.64 -9.63
CA MET A 62 -5.27 -3.00 -8.35
C MET A 62 -5.47 -1.94 -7.25
N GLY A 63 -6.16 -0.83 -7.53
CA GLY A 63 -6.36 0.24 -6.56
C GLY A 63 -5.08 0.97 -6.16
N ARG A 64 -4.07 1.03 -7.06
CA ARG A 64 -2.89 1.90 -6.91
C ARG A 64 -3.10 3.28 -7.52
N ILE A 65 -3.98 3.39 -8.52
CA ILE A 65 -4.42 4.65 -9.11
C ILE A 65 -5.93 4.76 -8.90
N ALA A 66 -6.43 5.93 -8.50
CA ALA A 66 -7.87 6.13 -8.32
C ALA A 66 -8.64 5.97 -9.65
N PRO A 67 -9.84 5.39 -9.63
CA PRO A 67 -10.66 5.25 -10.85
C PRO A 67 -10.94 6.58 -11.55
N SER A 68 -11.03 7.68 -10.79
CA SER A 68 -11.25 9.04 -11.30
C SER A 68 -10.02 9.70 -11.91
N THR A 69 -8.81 9.20 -11.63
CA THR A 69 -7.56 9.75 -12.17
C THR A 69 -7.42 9.38 -13.64
N VAL A 70 -7.16 10.36 -14.50
CA VAL A 70 -6.90 10.13 -15.93
C VAL A 70 -5.50 9.50 -16.09
N THR A 71 -5.35 8.52 -16.97
CA THR A 71 -4.07 7.84 -17.21
C THR A 71 -3.77 7.83 -18.70
N LEU A 72 -2.55 8.20 -19.09
CA LEU A 72 -2.18 8.28 -20.50
C LEU A 72 -0.70 7.95 -20.72
N ALA A 73 -0.40 7.00 -21.60
CA ALA A 73 0.94 6.85 -22.18
C ALA A 73 1.04 7.61 -23.50
N VAL A 74 2.01 8.52 -23.62
CA VAL A 74 2.20 9.40 -24.77
C VAL A 74 3.51 9.05 -25.48
N PRO A 75 3.45 8.51 -26.70
CA PRO A 75 4.64 8.17 -27.46
C PRO A 75 5.30 9.39 -28.09
N ASP A 76 6.60 9.28 -28.33
CA ASP A 76 7.29 10.13 -29.30
C ASP A 76 6.65 9.94 -30.70
N PRO A 77 6.35 11.01 -31.45
CA PRO A 77 5.60 10.92 -32.70
C PRO A 77 6.28 10.02 -33.72
N HIS A 78 5.51 9.10 -34.33
CA HIS A 78 6.00 8.12 -35.30
C HIS A 78 7.18 7.26 -34.79
N GLY A 79 7.38 7.15 -33.46
CA GLY A 79 8.53 6.44 -32.87
C GLY A 79 9.89 7.12 -33.08
N HIS A 80 9.90 8.40 -33.46
CA HIS A 80 11.12 9.17 -33.68
C HIS A 80 11.42 10.05 -32.47
N ARG A 81 12.63 9.91 -31.91
CA ARG A 81 13.06 10.63 -30.71
C ARG A 81 12.99 12.14 -30.89
N ILE A 82 12.30 12.81 -29.97
CA ILE A 82 12.20 14.28 -29.92
C ILE A 82 12.91 14.89 -28.70
N GLY A 83 13.41 14.05 -27.79
CA GLY A 83 14.08 14.46 -26.55
C GLY A 83 13.10 14.71 -25.39
N SER A 84 13.60 14.66 -24.15
CA SER A 84 12.76 14.72 -22.95
C SER A 84 11.96 16.01 -22.82
N GLY A 85 12.52 17.17 -23.19
CA GLY A 85 11.81 18.44 -23.11
C GLY A 85 10.65 18.53 -24.11
N ALA A 86 10.84 18.04 -25.34
CA ALA A 86 9.75 18.03 -26.33
C ALA A 86 8.71 16.97 -25.99
N ALA A 87 9.13 15.83 -25.43
CA ALA A 87 8.22 14.82 -24.91
C ALA A 87 7.35 15.36 -23.77
N THR A 88 7.86 16.24 -22.90
CA THR A 88 7.06 16.95 -21.88
C THR A 88 5.96 17.80 -22.53
N LEU A 89 6.30 18.65 -23.51
CA LEU A 89 5.32 19.49 -24.20
C LEU A 89 4.27 18.65 -24.95
N ASN A 90 4.72 17.59 -25.64
CA ASN A 90 3.84 16.66 -26.34
C ASN A 90 2.87 15.95 -25.39
N ALA A 91 3.35 15.53 -24.22
CA ALA A 91 2.55 14.88 -23.19
C ALA A 91 1.47 15.81 -22.61
N ILE A 92 1.80 17.07 -22.35
CA ILE A 92 0.83 18.08 -21.87
C ILE A 92 -0.23 18.33 -22.95
N PHE A 93 0.18 18.49 -24.20
CA PHE A 93 -0.75 18.69 -25.32
C PHE A 93 -1.70 17.49 -25.51
N ALA A 94 -1.16 16.27 -25.49
CA ALA A 94 -1.95 15.04 -25.60
C ALA A 94 -2.97 14.91 -24.46
N LEU A 95 -2.55 15.21 -23.22
CA LEU A 95 -3.44 15.22 -22.06
C LEU A 95 -4.54 16.28 -22.19
N ALA A 96 -4.20 17.50 -22.60
CA ALA A 96 -5.19 18.57 -22.79
C ALA A 96 -6.25 18.17 -23.83
N ASN A 97 -5.83 17.64 -24.99
CA ASN A 97 -6.76 17.13 -26.00
C ASN A 97 -7.64 15.99 -25.48
N HIS A 98 -7.05 15.06 -24.72
CA HIS A 98 -7.80 13.94 -24.16
C HIS A 98 -8.87 14.43 -23.17
N LEU A 99 -8.50 15.32 -22.24
CA LEU A 99 -9.44 15.90 -21.27
C LEU A 99 -10.55 16.70 -21.96
N SER A 100 -10.22 17.51 -22.96
CA SER A 100 -11.23 18.26 -23.70
C SER A 100 -12.12 17.35 -24.55
N SER A 101 -11.61 16.22 -25.08
CA SER A 101 -12.43 15.21 -25.77
C SER A 101 -13.43 14.53 -24.84
N ILE A 102 -13.04 14.24 -23.59
CA ILE A 102 -13.95 13.70 -22.56
C ILE A 102 -15.03 14.73 -22.23
N ALA A 103 -14.65 15.99 -22.03
CA ALA A 103 -15.61 17.07 -21.78
C ALA A 103 -16.54 17.36 -22.98
N SER A 104 -16.09 17.11 -24.21
CA SER A 104 -16.89 17.30 -25.42
C SER A 104 -17.69 16.07 -25.84
N ALA A 105 -17.52 14.90 -25.20
CA ALA A 105 -18.36 13.73 -25.52
C ALA A 105 -19.86 13.99 -25.28
N ASP A 106 -20.21 15.07 -24.55
CA ASP A 106 -21.56 15.59 -24.37
C ASP A 106 -22.01 16.60 -25.47
N CYS A 107 -21.16 16.98 -26.43
CA CYS A 107 -21.48 17.92 -27.53
C CYS A 107 -20.69 17.64 -28.83
N SER A 108 -21.40 17.50 -29.96
CA SER A 108 -20.86 17.08 -31.26
C SER A 108 -19.70 17.92 -31.83
N SER A 109 -18.76 17.18 -32.44
CA SER A 109 -17.51 17.52 -33.14
C SER A 109 -17.42 18.82 -33.95
N THR A 110 -16.61 19.76 -33.47
CA THR A 110 -15.73 20.64 -34.28
C THR A 110 -14.44 20.93 -33.49
N GLY A 111 -13.32 21.22 -34.16
CA GLY A 111 -12.00 21.35 -33.54
C GLY A 111 -11.95 22.32 -32.34
N ILE A 112 -11.28 21.90 -31.27
CA ILE A 112 -11.29 22.61 -29.98
C ILE A 112 -10.29 23.79 -30.02
N PRO A 113 -10.72 25.04 -29.70
CA PRO A 113 -9.82 26.20 -29.67
C PRO A 113 -8.69 26.06 -28.62
N LEU A 114 -7.50 26.61 -28.91
CA LEU A 114 -6.34 26.54 -28.02
C LEU A 114 -6.59 27.09 -26.60
N LEU A 115 -7.33 28.20 -26.49
CA LEU A 115 -7.71 28.76 -25.19
C LEU A 115 -8.57 27.79 -24.37
N SER A 116 -9.40 26.98 -25.02
CA SER A 116 -10.22 25.95 -24.37
C SER A 116 -9.37 24.81 -23.81
N LEU A 117 -8.29 24.42 -24.50
CA LEU A 117 -7.36 23.39 -24.04
C LEU A 117 -6.62 23.82 -22.76
N VAL A 118 -6.08 25.06 -22.75
CA VAL A 118 -5.37 25.60 -21.58
C VAL A 118 -6.33 25.74 -20.40
N GLU A 119 -7.54 26.25 -20.62
CA GLU A 119 -8.58 26.35 -19.59
C GLU A 119 -8.95 24.99 -18.98
N THR A 120 -8.93 23.92 -19.78
CA THR A 120 -9.24 22.56 -19.32
C THR A 120 -8.17 22.04 -18.34
N ILE A 121 -6.90 22.38 -18.56
CA ILE A 121 -5.77 21.82 -17.81
C ILE A 121 -5.24 22.73 -16.68
N LYS A 122 -5.55 24.04 -16.70
CA LYS A 122 -4.97 25.03 -15.77
C LYS A 122 -5.20 24.73 -14.29
N LYS A 123 -6.30 24.04 -13.94
CA LYS A 123 -6.65 23.67 -12.55
C LYS A 123 -6.30 22.22 -12.20
N LYS A 124 -5.69 21.48 -13.13
CA LYS A 124 -5.38 20.06 -12.96
C LYS A 124 -4.01 19.87 -12.32
N HIS A 125 -3.89 18.80 -11.55
CA HIS A 125 -2.66 18.33 -10.94
C HIS A 125 -2.19 17.10 -11.71
N VAL A 126 -1.06 17.25 -12.39
CA VAL A 126 -0.56 16.25 -13.34
C VAL A 126 0.75 15.67 -12.83
N LEU A 127 0.81 14.34 -12.70
CA LEU A 127 2.07 13.62 -12.53
C LEU A 127 2.55 13.17 -13.92
N LEU A 128 3.75 13.59 -14.33
CA LEU A 128 4.41 13.10 -15.55
C LEU A 128 5.64 12.28 -15.19
N LEU A 129 5.70 11.05 -15.70
CA LEU A 129 6.87 10.18 -15.58
C LEU A 129 7.57 10.04 -16.94
N HIS A 130 8.84 10.42 -16.98
CA HIS A 130 9.68 10.18 -18.17
C HIS A 130 10.13 8.73 -18.23
N ALA A 131 9.44 7.93 -19.04
CA ALA A 131 9.74 6.51 -19.26
C ALA A 131 10.20 6.18 -20.70
N GLY A 132 10.21 7.14 -21.63
CA GLY A 132 10.43 6.91 -23.07
C GLY A 132 11.90 6.73 -23.47
N GLY A 133 12.77 6.32 -22.55
CA GLY A 133 14.21 6.14 -22.79
C GLY A 133 14.56 4.76 -23.37
N ASP A 134 15.48 4.70 -24.33
CA ASP A 134 15.95 3.43 -24.94
C ASP A 134 16.60 2.46 -23.93
N SER A 135 16.89 2.90 -22.70
CA SER A 135 17.37 2.04 -21.60
C SER A 135 18.58 1.15 -21.94
N LYS A 136 19.45 1.60 -22.87
CA LYS A 136 20.52 0.78 -23.48
C LYS A 136 21.50 0.13 -22.48
N ARG A 137 21.64 0.66 -21.27
CA ARG A 137 22.54 0.14 -20.22
C ARG A 137 21.88 -0.87 -19.26
N VAL A 138 20.58 -1.12 -19.42
CA VAL A 138 19.82 -2.17 -18.72
C VAL A 138 19.01 -2.94 -19.77
N PRO A 139 19.68 -3.65 -20.70
CA PRO A 139 19.04 -4.17 -21.90
C PRO A 139 17.94 -5.20 -21.61
N TRP A 140 18.04 -5.96 -20.51
CA TRP A 140 17.00 -6.90 -20.09
C TRP A 140 15.71 -6.22 -19.59
N ALA A 141 15.79 -4.97 -19.12
CA ALA A 141 14.64 -4.19 -18.66
C ALA A 141 14.04 -3.31 -19.77
N ASN A 142 14.71 -3.18 -20.91
CA ASN A 142 14.24 -2.38 -22.04
C ASN A 142 12.85 -2.83 -22.56
N PRO A 143 12.56 -4.15 -22.73
CA PRO A 143 11.25 -4.59 -23.20
C PRO A 143 10.10 -4.15 -22.29
N MET A 144 10.26 -4.29 -20.97
CA MET A 144 9.21 -3.88 -20.00
C MET A 144 9.20 -2.38 -19.73
N GLY A 145 10.32 -1.68 -19.94
CA GLY A 145 10.53 -0.30 -19.51
C GLY A 145 11.11 -0.22 -18.10
N LYS A 146 12.14 0.63 -17.91
CA LYS A 146 12.82 0.78 -16.60
C LYS A 146 11.90 1.16 -15.44
N VAL A 147 10.88 1.97 -15.71
CA VAL A 147 9.91 2.36 -14.68
C VAL A 147 9.13 1.16 -14.12
N PHE A 148 9.07 0.05 -14.86
CA PHE A 148 8.39 -1.17 -14.46
C PHE A 148 9.36 -2.27 -13.99
N LEU A 149 10.59 -1.89 -13.60
CA LEU A 149 11.53 -2.82 -12.95
C LEU A 149 10.90 -3.47 -11.72
N PRO A 150 11.06 -4.79 -11.52
CA PRO A 150 10.62 -5.45 -10.30
C PRO A 150 11.47 -4.97 -9.12
N LEU A 151 10.85 -4.27 -8.18
CA LEU A 151 11.50 -3.72 -7.01
C LEU A 151 10.73 -4.20 -5.78
N PRO A 152 10.94 -5.44 -5.30
CA PRO A 152 10.11 -6.09 -4.28
C PRO A 152 10.36 -5.54 -2.86
N TYR A 153 10.59 -4.23 -2.72
CA TYR A 153 10.56 -3.55 -1.44
C TYR A 153 9.16 -3.63 -0.85
N LEU A 154 9.07 -3.98 0.43
CA LEU A 154 7.80 -4.17 1.14
C LEU A 154 6.91 -5.29 0.57
N ALA A 155 7.42 -6.15 -0.32
CA ALA A 155 6.64 -7.27 -0.88
C ALA A 155 6.19 -8.26 0.21
N ALA A 156 6.94 -8.36 1.32
CA ALA A 156 6.55 -9.14 2.49
C ALA A 156 5.32 -8.59 3.24
N ASP A 157 4.98 -7.31 3.05
CA ASP A 157 3.80 -6.70 3.66
C ASP A 157 2.50 -7.14 2.95
N ASP A 158 2.58 -7.58 1.69
CA ASP A 158 1.46 -8.16 0.92
C ASP A 158 1.91 -9.35 0.04
N PRO A 159 2.17 -10.53 0.63
CA PRO A 159 2.74 -11.70 -0.07
C PRO A 159 1.81 -12.35 -1.11
N ASP A 160 0.52 -12.03 -1.09
CA ASP A 160 -0.48 -12.52 -2.05
C ASP A 160 -0.81 -11.49 -3.14
N GLY A 161 -0.27 -10.28 -3.02
CA GLY A 161 -0.35 -9.25 -4.04
C GLY A 161 0.69 -9.40 -5.13
N PRO A 162 0.55 -8.64 -6.23
CA PRO A 162 1.55 -8.61 -7.29
C PRO A 162 2.83 -7.91 -6.83
N VAL A 163 3.92 -8.27 -7.49
CA VAL A 163 5.25 -7.72 -7.25
C VAL A 163 5.23 -6.19 -7.30
N PRO A 164 5.70 -5.49 -6.27
CA PRO A 164 5.91 -4.05 -6.35
C PRO A 164 6.95 -3.70 -7.42
N LEU A 165 6.61 -2.72 -8.25
CA LEU A 165 7.45 -2.19 -9.32
C LEU A 165 8.02 -0.84 -8.90
N LEU A 166 9.11 -0.43 -9.54
CA LEU A 166 9.67 0.93 -9.37
C LEU A 166 8.60 2.02 -9.54
N PHE A 167 7.71 1.86 -10.53
CA PHE A 167 6.55 2.71 -10.80
C PHE A 167 5.68 2.92 -9.56
N ASP A 168 5.40 1.86 -8.81
CA ASP A 168 4.49 1.93 -7.67
C ASP A 168 5.11 2.70 -6.50
N HIS A 169 6.42 2.52 -6.28
CA HIS A 169 7.16 3.29 -5.27
C HIS A 169 7.25 4.77 -5.65
N ILE A 170 7.47 5.08 -6.92
CA ILE A 170 7.43 6.45 -7.45
C ILE A 170 6.04 7.06 -7.22
N LEU A 171 4.97 6.33 -7.56
CA LEU A 171 3.60 6.77 -7.37
C LEU A 171 3.30 7.04 -5.88
N ALA A 172 3.80 6.19 -4.99
CA ALA A 172 3.65 6.36 -3.55
C ALA A 172 4.27 7.68 -3.05
N ILE A 173 5.52 7.94 -3.41
CA ILE A 173 6.23 9.18 -3.03
C ILE A 173 5.58 10.41 -3.67
N ALA A 174 5.22 10.32 -4.96
CA ALA A 174 4.54 11.39 -5.67
C ALA A 174 3.18 11.72 -5.05
N SER A 175 2.45 10.72 -4.53
CA SER A 175 1.17 10.98 -3.84
C SER A 175 1.33 11.93 -2.65
N CYS A 176 2.44 11.86 -1.92
CA CYS A 176 2.73 12.79 -0.82
C CYS A 176 3.09 14.19 -1.37
N ALA A 177 3.88 14.25 -2.45
CA ALA A 177 4.28 15.52 -3.07
C ALA A 177 3.10 16.34 -3.59
N ARG A 178 1.98 15.69 -3.95
CA ARG A 178 0.76 16.33 -4.45
C ARG A 178 0.28 17.47 -3.55
N GLN A 179 0.44 17.37 -2.24
CA GLN A 179 -0.09 18.39 -1.32
C GLN A 179 0.63 19.74 -1.41
N ALA A 180 1.88 19.75 -1.88
CA ALA A 180 2.66 20.97 -2.05
C ALA A 180 2.03 21.93 -3.09
N PHE A 181 1.19 21.41 -4.00
CA PHE A 181 0.44 22.20 -4.97
C PHE A 181 -0.82 22.86 -4.39
N ARG A 182 -1.25 22.46 -3.18
CA ARG A 182 -2.49 22.94 -2.54
C ARG A 182 -3.68 22.82 -3.51
N ASN A 183 -4.43 23.91 -3.71
CA ASN A 183 -5.60 24.00 -4.60
C ASN A 183 -5.28 24.65 -5.96
N GLU A 184 -4.02 24.94 -6.25
CA GLU A 184 -3.58 25.49 -7.52
C GLU A 184 -3.14 24.38 -8.47
N GLY A 185 -3.54 24.47 -9.74
CA GLY A 185 -3.09 23.53 -10.74
C GLY A 185 -1.57 23.54 -10.91
N GLY A 186 -1.03 22.41 -11.35
CA GLY A 186 0.39 22.25 -11.52
C GLY A 186 0.79 20.87 -12.02
N MET A 187 2.07 20.73 -12.28
CA MET A 187 2.66 19.53 -12.83
C MET A 187 3.87 19.11 -11.99
N PHE A 188 3.96 17.82 -11.72
CA PHE A 188 5.09 17.20 -11.05
C PHE A 188 5.72 16.19 -12.02
N ILE A 189 6.95 16.46 -12.41
CA ILE A 189 7.70 15.66 -13.38
C ILE A 189 8.72 14.85 -12.61
N MET A 190 8.83 13.56 -12.91
CA MET A 190 9.87 12.68 -12.36
C MET A 190 10.48 11.82 -13.48
N THR A 191 11.71 11.35 -13.28
CA THR A 191 12.31 10.33 -14.15
C THR A 191 11.83 8.94 -13.76
N GLY A 192 11.68 8.05 -14.74
CA GLY A 192 11.24 6.67 -14.53
C GLY A 192 12.35 5.71 -14.08
N ASP A 193 13.57 6.18 -13.84
CA ASP A 193 14.74 5.37 -13.47
C ASP A 193 15.39 5.77 -12.15
N VAL A 194 14.75 6.65 -11.38
CA VAL A 194 15.18 7.07 -10.05
C VAL A 194 14.06 6.81 -9.06
N LEU A 195 14.41 6.25 -7.90
CA LEU A 195 13.54 6.22 -6.73
C LEU A 195 14.04 7.25 -5.69
N PRO A 196 13.39 8.42 -5.58
CA PRO A 196 13.80 9.47 -4.66
C PRO A 196 13.11 9.28 -3.31
N CYS A 197 13.78 8.68 -2.34
CA CYS A 197 13.18 8.41 -1.03
C CYS A 197 13.45 9.56 -0.06
N PHE A 198 12.43 10.38 0.19
CA PHE A 198 12.45 11.50 1.14
C PHE A 198 11.04 11.77 1.68
N ASP A 199 10.91 12.62 2.70
CA ASP A 199 9.60 13.05 3.19
C ASP A 199 8.95 14.11 2.30
N ALA A 200 8.40 13.66 1.17
CA ALA A 200 7.72 14.51 0.19
C ALA A 200 6.43 15.16 0.71
N PHE A 201 5.90 14.71 1.86
CA PHE A 201 4.78 15.36 2.53
C PHE A 201 5.21 16.77 2.99
N SER A 202 6.36 16.89 3.66
CA SER A 202 6.85 18.19 4.16
C SER A 202 7.25 19.21 3.07
N MET A 203 7.20 18.83 1.79
CA MET A 203 7.66 19.66 0.68
C MET A 203 6.82 20.94 0.53
N VAL A 204 7.50 22.07 0.34
CA VAL A 204 6.88 23.37 0.09
C VAL A 204 7.39 23.93 -1.24
N LEU A 205 6.47 24.48 -2.03
CA LEU A 205 6.76 25.10 -3.32
C LEU A 205 6.35 26.59 -3.29
N PRO A 206 7.20 27.51 -3.78
CA PRO A 206 6.81 28.91 -3.95
C PRO A 206 5.63 29.07 -4.92
N GLU A 207 4.83 30.11 -4.72
CA GLU A 207 3.68 30.42 -5.59
C GLU A 207 4.15 30.86 -6.98
N ASP A 208 3.38 30.50 -8.02
CA ASP A 208 3.59 30.92 -9.42
C ASP A 208 4.98 30.66 -10.01
N THR A 209 5.64 29.57 -9.63
CA THR A 209 7.04 29.28 -10.01
C THR A 209 7.26 27.85 -10.50
N ALA A 210 8.44 27.64 -11.10
CA ALA A 210 9.02 26.32 -11.29
C ALA A 210 10.04 26.04 -10.18
N SER A 211 10.09 24.81 -9.71
CA SER A 211 11.03 24.34 -8.70
C SER A 211 11.70 23.04 -9.14
N ILE A 212 12.99 22.93 -8.92
CA ILE A 212 13.78 21.71 -9.08
C ILE A 212 14.08 21.14 -7.70
N ILE A 213 13.89 19.84 -7.52
CA ILE A 213 14.23 19.18 -6.25
C ILE A 213 15.69 18.77 -6.35
N THR A 214 16.45 19.08 -5.30
CA THR A 214 17.89 18.81 -5.25
C THR A 214 18.29 18.06 -4.00
N VAL A 215 19.42 17.37 -4.08
CA VAL A 215 20.05 16.70 -2.94
C VAL A 215 21.54 17.05 -2.88
N PRO A 216 22.12 17.32 -1.70
CA PRO A 216 23.55 17.53 -1.57
C PRO A 216 24.31 16.21 -1.77
N ILE A 217 25.14 16.14 -2.81
CA ILE A 217 25.91 14.95 -3.19
C ILE A 217 27.42 15.23 -3.29
N THR A 218 28.21 14.17 -3.29
CA THR A 218 29.66 14.23 -3.46
C THR A 218 30.06 14.60 -4.90
N LEU A 219 31.23 15.21 -5.04
CA LEU A 219 31.71 15.78 -6.32
C LEU A 219 31.93 14.73 -7.42
N ASP A 220 32.25 13.49 -7.05
CA ASP A 220 32.42 12.37 -7.97
C ASP A 220 31.11 12.00 -8.66
N ILE A 221 30.00 11.97 -7.90
CA ILE A 221 28.66 11.74 -8.46
C ILE A 221 28.25 12.95 -9.29
N ALA A 222 28.47 14.18 -8.80
CA ALA A 222 28.11 15.42 -9.49
C ALA A 222 28.64 15.50 -10.93
N SER A 223 29.84 14.98 -11.19
CA SER A 223 30.47 15.00 -12.52
C SER A 223 29.67 14.25 -13.62
N ASN A 224 28.78 13.34 -13.22
CA ASN A 224 27.98 12.53 -14.14
C ASN A 224 26.56 13.06 -14.35
N HIS A 225 26.17 14.12 -13.65
CA HIS A 225 24.79 14.59 -13.54
C HIS A 225 24.66 16.11 -13.66
N GLY A 226 23.42 16.61 -13.66
CA GLY A 226 23.14 18.04 -13.61
C GLY A 226 23.38 18.61 -12.21
N VAL A 227 23.98 19.80 -12.12
CA VAL A 227 24.30 20.49 -10.88
C VAL A 227 23.67 21.88 -10.87
N ILE A 228 23.02 22.21 -9.76
CA ILE A 228 22.35 23.49 -9.54
C ILE A 228 23.27 24.44 -8.79
N VAL A 229 23.38 25.68 -9.28
CA VAL A 229 24.02 26.78 -8.55
C VAL A 229 22.90 27.60 -7.91
N ALA A 230 22.79 27.48 -6.59
CA ALA A 230 21.80 28.22 -5.81
C ALA A 230 22.34 29.58 -5.37
N SER A 231 21.44 30.56 -5.24
CA SER A 231 21.79 31.92 -4.87
C SER A 231 22.27 32.03 -3.42
N LYS A 232 23.30 32.85 -3.20
CA LYS A 232 23.90 33.13 -1.88
C LYS A 232 23.21 34.27 -1.12
N SER A 233 22.31 35.01 -1.77
CA SER A 233 21.61 36.17 -1.21
C SER A 233 20.09 35.97 -1.27
N GLU A 234 19.42 36.33 -0.17
CA GLU A 234 17.97 36.27 0.07
C GLU A 234 17.35 34.85 0.03
N SER A 235 17.16 34.26 1.23
CA SER A 235 16.08 33.30 1.43
C SER A 235 14.76 34.03 1.13
N ALA A 236 14.12 33.69 0.02
CA ALA A 236 12.77 34.18 -0.26
C ALA A 236 11.81 33.55 0.77
N ASN A 237 11.50 34.30 1.84
CA ASN A 237 10.58 33.96 2.94
C ASN A 237 11.06 32.82 3.88
N ASP A 238 10.30 32.59 4.97
CA ASP A 238 10.55 31.72 6.14
C ASP A 238 10.89 30.23 5.87
N TYR A 239 11.17 29.82 4.63
CA TYR A 239 11.43 28.43 4.23
C TYR A 239 12.92 28.16 4.04
N SER A 240 13.57 27.56 5.04
CA SER A 240 15.02 27.28 5.05
C SER A 240 15.52 26.31 3.96
N HIS A 241 14.62 25.64 3.23
CA HIS A 241 14.95 24.61 2.23
C HIS A 241 14.86 25.09 0.78
N VAL A 242 14.39 26.32 0.53
CA VAL A 242 14.14 26.83 -0.83
C VAL A 242 15.08 27.98 -1.18
N GLN A 243 15.74 27.89 -2.34
CA GLN A 243 16.69 28.90 -2.82
C GLN A 243 16.46 29.23 -4.29
N LEU A 244 16.74 30.47 -4.71
CA LEU A 244 16.70 30.84 -6.13
C LEU A 244 17.81 30.13 -6.91
N VAL A 245 17.54 29.69 -8.14
CA VAL A 245 18.56 29.10 -9.03
C VAL A 245 19.25 30.19 -9.85
N ASP A 246 20.53 30.40 -9.60
CA ASP A 246 21.35 31.37 -10.32
C ASP A 246 21.88 30.78 -11.63
N ASN A 247 22.25 29.50 -11.66
CA ASN A 247 22.81 28.84 -12.84
C ASN A 247 22.60 27.31 -12.82
N LEU A 248 22.76 26.69 -13.99
CA LEU A 248 22.66 25.24 -14.22
C LEU A 248 23.96 24.74 -14.85
N LEU A 249 24.47 23.59 -14.43
CA LEU A 249 25.67 22.99 -15.00
C LEU A 249 25.37 21.55 -15.39
N GLN A 250 25.73 21.15 -16.61
CA GLN A 250 25.49 19.81 -17.11
C GLN A 250 26.78 19.01 -17.10
N LYS A 251 26.86 17.98 -16.25
CA LYS A 251 28.03 17.10 -16.09
C LYS A 251 29.34 17.88 -15.92
N PRO A 252 29.38 18.83 -14.96
CA PRO A 252 30.52 19.71 -14.82
C PRO A 252 31.75 18.97 -14.33
N ASN A 253 32.92 19.41 -14.79
CA ASN A 253 34.18 19.03 -14.16
C ASN A 253 34.44 19.86 -12.89
N LEU A 254 35.48 19.49 -12.13
CA LEU A 254 35.81 20.16 -10.87
C LEU A 254 36.13 21.66 -11.04
N GLU A 255 36.78 22.04 -12.14
CA GLU A 255 37.14 23.43 -12.42
C GLU A 255 35.90 24.29 -12.69
N GLU A 256 34.93 23.75 -13.42
CA GLU A 256 33.64 24.40 -13.68
C GLU A 256 32.84 24.59 -12.38
N LEU A 257 32.82 23.57 -11.51
CA LEU A 257 32.16 23.65 -10.20
C LEU A 257 32.72 24.77 -9.33
N VAL A 258 34.05 24.92 -9.29
CA VAL A 258 34.73 25.99 -8.54
C VAL A 258 34.45 27.35 -9.17
N THR A 259 34.63 27.48 -10.49
CA THR A 259 34.46 28.73 -11.22
C THR A 259 33.07 29.31 -11.08
N HIS A 260 32.04 28.45 -11.11
CA HIS A 260 30.64 28.84 -10.97
C HIS A 260 30.14 28.85 -9.53
N GLN A 261 31.02 28.66 -8.54
CA GLN A 261 30.67 28.65 -7.10
C GLN A 261 29.55 27.65 -6.75
N ALA A 262 29.55 26.47 -7.38
CA ALA A 262 28.53 25.43 -7.20
C ALA A 262 28.73 24.57 -5.95
N ILE A 263 29.89 24.69 -5.29
CA ILE A 263 30.27 23.91 -4.11
C ILE A 263 29.74 24.62 -2.85
N LEU A 264 29.00 23.87 -2.03
CA LEU A 264 28.44 24.30 -0.75
C LEU A 264 29.51 24.35 0.35
N ASP A 265 29.18 24.97 1.49
CA ASP A 265 30.09 25.12 2.63
C ASP A 265 30.57 23.78 3.23
N ASP A 266 29.82 22.70 3.01
CA ASP A 266 30.15 21.34 3.46
C ASP A 266 30.96 20.52 2.43
N GLY A 267 31.35 21.13 1.30
CA GLY A 267 32.13 20.51 0.24
C GLY A 267 31.32 19.67 -0.76
N ARG A 268 29.99 19.65 -0.66
CA ARG A 268 29.08 18.97 -1.60
C ARG A 268 28.52 19.92 -2.65
N THR A 269 27.78 19.37 -3.61
CA THR A 269 27.06 20.14 -4.65
C THR A 269 25.59 19.75 -4.68
N LEU A 270 24.72 20.66 -5.12
CA LEU A 270 23.30 20.38 -5.31
C LEU A 270 23.06 19.63 -6.62
N LEU A 271 22.77 18.34 -6.51
CA LEU A 271 22.43 17.47 -7.63
C LEU A 271 20.99 17.70 -8.08
N ASP A 272 20.75 17.77 -9.39
CA ASP A 272 19.41 17.60 -9.96
C ASP A 272 18.92 16.16 -9.80
N THR A 273 17.81 15.96 -9.10
CA THR A 273 17.24 14.61 -8.90
C THR A 273 16.39 14.13 -10.09
N GLY A 274 16.21 14.97 -11.12
CA GLY A 274 15.29 14.70 -12.23
C GLY A 274 13.82 14.95 -11.85
N ILE A 275 13.57 15.70 -10.77
CA ILE A 275 12.23 16.03 -10.30
C ILE A 275 12.01 17.53 -10.46
N ILE A 276 10.95 17.90 -11.17
CA ILE A 276 10.58 19.29 -11.43
C ILE A 276 9.11 19.48 -11.06
N ALA A 277 8.83 20.51 -10.26
CA ALA A 277 7.48 20.92 -9.91
C ALA A 277 7.17 22.28 -10.54
N VAL A 278 6.02 22.42 -11.20
CA VAL A 278 5.59 23.68 -11.83
C VAL A 278 4.19 24.01 -11.33
N LYS A 279 4.00 25.17 -10.69
CA LYS A 279 2.76 25.53 -9.99
C LYS A 279 2.23 26.90 -10.44
N GLY A 280 0.91 27.07 -10.42
CA GLY A 280 0.26 28.38 -10.61
C GLY A 280 0.46 28.95 -12.01
N GLU A 281 0.79 30.23 -12.13
CA GLU A 281 0.98 30.89 -13.42
C GLU A 281 2.11 30.27 -14.26
N ALA A 282 3.18 29.76 -13.64
CA ALA A 282 4.25 29.06 -14.37
C ALA A 282 3.73 27.79 -15.07
N TRP A 283 2.74 27.12 -14.47
CA TRP A 283 2.07 25.98 -15.07
C TRP A 283 1.21 26.40 -16.27
N VAL A 284 0.50 27.53 -16.16
CA VAL A 284 -0.31 28.08 -17.25
C VAL A 284 0.57 28.48 -18.44
N ASP A 285 1.71 29.12 -18.18
CA ASP A 285 2.69 29.48 -19.23
C ASP A 285 3.22 28.22 -19.95
N LEU A 286 3.56 27.16 -19.19
CA LEU A 286 4.02 25.88 -19.76
C LEU A 286 2.93 25.16 -20.55
N ALA A 287 1.69 25.14 -20.06
CA ALA A 287 0.55 24.56 -20.76
C ALA A 287 0.25 25.32 -22.06
N THR A 288 0.32 26.65 -22.03
CA THR A 288 0.13 27.51 -23.21
C THR A 288 1.16 27.20 -24.29
N LEU A 289 2.44 27.16 -23.91
CA LEU A 289 3.54 26.77 -24.80
C LEU A 289 3.32 25.36 -25.37
N SER A 290 2.88 24.41 -24.54
CA SER A 290 2.62 23.04 -24.97
C SER A 290 1.52 22.98 -26.03
N CYS A 291 0.44 23.74 -25.86
CA CYS A 291 -0.65 23.79 -26.83
C CYS A 291 -0.27 24.42 -28.18
N SER A 292 0.77 25.27 -28.22
CA SER A 292 1.32 25.83 -29.46
C SER A 292 2.52 25.05 -30.02
N SER A 293 2.97 23.97 -29.37
CA SER A 293 4.24 23.29 -29.68
C SER A 293 4.24 22.34 -30.90
N GLN A 294 3.10 22.12 -31.57
CA GLN A 294 3.02 21.16 -32.68
C GLN A 294 3.95 21.49 -33.88
N PRO A 295 4.07 22.75 -34.33
CA PRO A 295 5.06 23.12 -35.34
C PRO A 295 6.51 22.89 -34.88
N LEU A 296 6.80 23.12 -33.59
CA LEU A 296 8.12 22.86 -32.97
C LEU A 296 8.48 21.39 -33.08
N ILE A 297 7.58 20.50 -32.65
CA ILE A 297 7.79 19.05 -32.66
C ILE A 297 8.00 18.58 -34.11
N SER A 298 7.20 19.07 -35.05
CA SER A 298 7.35 18.77 -36.48
C SER A 298 8.73 19.19 -37.02
N GLY A 299 9.23 20.36 -36.63
CA GLY A 299 10.56 20.85 -36.99
C GLY A 299 11.71 20.01 -36.40
N LEU A 300 11.56 19.55 -35.15
CA LEU A 300 12.53 18.65 -34.51
C LEU A 300 12.63 17.31 -35.24
N LEU A 301 11.48 16.73 -35.62
CA LEU A 301 11.40 15.49 -36.39
C LEU A 301 12.10 15.62 -37.76
N LEU A 302 11.81 16.71 -38.49
CA LEU A 302 12.44 16.97 -39.80
C LEU A 302 13.95 17.17 -39.71
N SER A 303 14.42 17.83 -38.64
CA SER A 303 15.85 18.11 -38.43
C SER A 303 16.61 17.00 -37.70
N LYS A 304 15.90 15.95 -37.21
CA LYS A 304 16.44 14.89 -36.34
C LYS A 304 17.18 15.44 -35.13
N LYS A 305 16.67 16.53 -34.55
CA LYS A 305 17.19 17.15 -33.33
C LYS A 305 16.31 16.80 -32.14
N GLU A 306 16.91 16.82 -30.96
CA GLU A 306 16.24 16.57 -29.69
C GLU A 306 16.25 17.82 -28.81
N MET A 307 15.21 17.98 -27.99
CA MET A 307 15.12 19.01 -26.96
C MET A 307 15.22 18.38 -25.57
N SER A 308 16.11 18.90 -24.73
CA SER A 308 16.39 18.41 -23.39
C SER A 308 15.49 19.09 -22.35
N LEU A 309 14.93 18.30 -21.43
CA LEU A 309 14.17 18.84 -20.30
C LEU A 309 15.04 19.76 -19.44
N TYR A 310 16.26 19.33 -19.11
CA TYR A 310 17.17 20.07 -18.24
C TYR A 310 17.84 21.26 -18.96
N GLU A 311 18.39 21.02 -20.15
CA GLU A 311 19.20 22.04 -20.82
C GLU A 311 18.37 23.06 -21.59
N ASP A 312 17.14 22.73 -22.01
CA ASP A 312 16.31 23.63 -22.82
C ASP A 312 15.11 24.17 -22.03
N LEU A 313 14.23 23.27 -21.55
CA LEU A 313 12.99 23.70 -20.87
C LEU A 313 13.27 24.32 -19.49
N VAL A 314 14.02 23.62 -18.63
CA VAL A 314 14.40 24.10 -17.30
C VAL A 314 15.28 25.34 -17.38
N ALA A 315 16.21 25.37 -18.33
CA ALA A 315 17.08 26.52 -18.57
C ALA A 315 16.30 27.80 -18.94
N ALA A 316 15.09 27.69 -19.51
CA ALA A 316 14.27 28.85 -19.85
C ALA A 316 13.84 29.67 -18.61
N TRP A 317 13.69 29.02 -17.44
CA TRP A 317 13.41 29.70 -16.17
C TRP A 317 14.65 30.25 -15.45
N VAL A 318 15.85 30.06 -16.02
CA VAL A 318 17.13 30.47 -15.41
C VAL A 318 17.77 31.57 -16.27
N PRO A 319 17.72 32.86 -15.82
CA PRO A 319 18.20 33.99 -16.61
C PRO A 319 19.63 33.87 -17.15
N ALA A 320 20.55 33.26 -16.37
CA ALA A 320 21.93 33.04 -16.78
C ALA A 320 22.08 32.18 -18.05
N LYS A 321 21.04 31.42 -18.43
CA LYS A 321 21.04 30.58 -19.63
C LYS A 321 20.35 31.21 -20.85
N HIS A 322 19.70 32.36 -20.71
CA HIS A 322 18.88 32.93 -21.79
C HIS A 322 19.68 33.22 -23.07
N GLU A 323 20.85 33.84 -22.97
CA GLU A 323 21.68 34.15 -24.15
C GLU A 323 22.21 32.91 -24.87
N TRP A 324 22.46 31.83 -24.12
CA TRP A 324 22.84 30.55 -24.69
C TRP A 324 21.63 29.86 -25.33
N LEU A 325 20.47 29.88 -24.64
CA LEU A 325 19.25 29.23 -25.09
C LEU A 325 18.71 29.86 -26.37
N LYS A 326 18.73 31.20 -26.53
CA LYS A 326 18.31 31.90 -27.76
C LYS A 326 19.03 31.42 -29.02
N ARG A 327 20.22 30.82 -28.91
CA ARG A 327 20.99 30.26 -30.04
C ARG A 327 20.55 28.84 -30.41
N ARG A 328 19.75 28.18 -29.57
CA ARG A 328 19.19 26.85 -29.79
C ARG A 328 17.85 26.93 -30.53
N PRO A 329 17.41 25.84 -31.16
CA PRO A 329 16.11 25.80 -31.82
C PRO A 329 14.99 26.27 -30.88
N LEU A 330 14.28 27.33 -31.27
CA LEU A 330 13.11 27.89 -30.56
C LEU A 330 13.40 28.43 -29.15
N GLY A 331 14.67 28.68 -28.83
CA GLY A 331 15.07 29.27 -27.56
C GLY A 331 14.49 30.67 -27.30
N GLU A 332 14.24 31.46 -28.34
CA GLU A 332 13.57 32.76 -28.19
C GLU A 332 12.14 32.62 -27.66
N GLU A 333 11.37 31.65 -28.17
CA GLU A 333 10.00 31.38 -27.73
C GLU A 333 9.96 30.81 -26.30
N LEU A 334 10.88 29.90 -25.98
CA LEU A 334 11.06 29.37 -24.63
C LEU A 334 11.34 30.49 -23.62
N VAL A 335 12.31 31.36 -23.92
CA VAL A 335 12.65 32.50 -23.06
C VAL A 335 11.49 33.50 -22.98
N ALA A 336 10.82 33.79 -24.09
CA ALA A 336 9.71 34.74 -24.11
C ALA A 336 8.50 34.27 -23.29
N THR A 337 8.24 32.96 -23.27
CA THR A 337 7.07 32.39 -22.57
C THR A 337 7.42 32.04 -21.12
N LEU A 338 8.43 31.19 -20.91
CA LEU A 338 8.77 30.66 -19.60
C LEU A 338 9.68 31.58 -18.79
N GLY A 339 10.54 32.37 -19.45
CA GLY A 339 11.51 33.26 -18.79
C GLY A 339 10.89 34.44 -18.03
N LYS A 340 9.57 34.59 -18.06
CA LYS A 340 8.81 35.50 -17.19
C LYS A 340 8.80 35.04 -15.73
N LYS A 341 8.98 33.74 -15.50
CA LYS A 341 9.02 33.10 -14.18
C LYS A 341 10.43 32.68 -13.84
N LYS A 342 10.69 32.46 -12.55
CA LYS A 342 12.00 32.05 -12.02
C LYS A 342 11.98 30.59 -11.58
N MET A 343 13.14 29.94 -11.64
CA MET A 343 13.37 28.62 -11.10
C MET A 343 13.89 28.68 -9.66
N PHE A 344 13.34 27.86 -8.78
CA PHE A 344 13.79 27.66 -7.41
C PHE A 344 14.33 26.25 -7.20
N SER A 345 15.20 26.06 -6.23
CA SER A 345 15.73 24.77 -5.78
C SER A 345 15.10 24.46 -4.42
N TYR A 346 14.42 23.31 -4.30
CA TYR A 346 14.03 22.73 -3.02
C TYR A 346 15.08 21.68 -2.63
N CYS A 347 15.85 21.95 -1.58
CA CYS A 347 16.90 21.04 -1.13
C CYS A 347 16.36 20.01 -0.12
N ALA A 348 16.23 18.76 -0.57
CA ALA A 348 15.83 17.62 0.24
C ALA A 348 17.08 16.96 0.87
N TYR A 349 17.51 17.49 2.02
CA TYR A 349 18.73 17.02 2.71
C TYR A 349 18.70 15.56 3.17
N ASP A 350 17.52 15.01 3.40
CA ASP A 350 17.26 13.64 3.85
C ASP A 350 17.02 12.66 2.68
N LEU A 351 17.06 13.14 1.43
CA LEU A 351 16.77 12.34 0.25
C LEU A 351 17.83 11.28 0.01
N LEU A 352 17.35 10.03 -0.09
CA LEU A 352 18.13 8.92 -0.62
C LEU A 352 17.89 8.78 -2.12
N PHE A 353 18.94 8.99 -2.91
CA PHE A 353 18.90 8.96 -4.37
C PHE A 353 19.28 7.58 -4.89
N LEU A 354 18.28 6.76 -5.24
CA LEU A 354 18.49 5.42 -5.80
C LEU A 354 18.31 5.44 -7.31
N HIS A 355 19.43 5.40 -8.04
CA HIS A 355 19.44 5.44 -9.51
C HIS A 355 19.59 4.05 -10.13
N PHE A 356 18.71 3.69 -11.06
CA PHE A 356 18.66 2.41 -11.78
C PHE A 356 19.18 2.58 -13.22
N GLY A 357 20.42 3.03 -13.33
CA GLY A 357 21.08 3.36 -14.59
C GLY A 357 21.63 2.17 -15.36
N THR A 358 22.08 1.14 -14.65
CA THR A 358 22.81 -0.06 -15.12
C THR A 358 22.28 -1.34 -14.44
N SER A 359 22.53 -2.50 -15.06
CA SER A 359 22.11 -3.79 -14.49
C SER A 359 22.73 -4.08 -13.12
N SER A 360 23.99 -3.68 -12.91
CA SER A 360 24.68 -3.83 -11.62
C SER A 360 24.04 -2.97 -10.54
N GLU A 361 23.73 -1.69 -10.82
CA GLU A 361 23.07 -0.81 -9.85
C GLU A 361 21.71 -1.39 -9.39
N VAL A 362 20.96 -2.05 -10.28
CA VAL A 362 19.71 -2.74 -9.90
C VAL A 362 19.97 -3.79 -8.83
N LEU A 363 20.99 -4.66 -9.02
CA LEU A 363 21.35 -5.67 -8.03
C LEU A 363 21.92 -5.05 -6.74
N ASP A 364 22.74 -4.01 -6.87
CA ASP A 364 23.33 -3.30 -5.73
C ASP A 364 22.24 -2.70 -4.83
N HIS A 365 21.18 -2.11 -5.40
CA HIS A 365 20.05 -1.58 -4.62
C HIS A 365 19.22 -2.68 -3.94
N LEU A 366 19.12 -3.86 -4.54
CA LEU A 366 18.42 -5.01 -3.97
C LEU A 366 19.22 -5.74 -2.87
N ASN A 367 20.54 -5.55 -2.84
CA ASN A 367 21.44 -6.18 -1.86
C ASN A 367 22.07 -5.20 -0.86
N GLY A 368 22.00 -3.89 -1.13
CA GLY A 368 22.61 -2.84 -0.33
C GLY A 368 21.81 -2.42 0.91
N THR A 369 21.81 -1.12 1.21
CA THR A 369 21.20 -0.53 2.42
C THR A 369 19.69 -0.78 2.56
N GLY A 370 19.00 -1.09 1.45
CA GLY A 370 17.58 -1.45 1.42
C GLY A 370 17.28 -2.96 1.48
N SER A 371 18.29 -3.81 1.61
CA SER A 371 18.14 -5.28 1.54
C SER A 371 17.16 -5.87 2.55
N GLY A 372 17.00 -5.26 3.73
CA GLY A 372 16.03 -5.67 4.75
C GLY A 372 14.56 -5.49 4.32
N LEU A 373 14.31 -4.70 3.26
CA LEU A 373 12.97 -4.48 2.71
C LEU A 373 12.60 -5.43 1.59
N VAL A 374 13.60 -6.12 1.04
CA VAL A 374 13.46 -6.91 -0.18
C VAL A 374 12.77 -8.24 0.15
N GLY A 375 11.57 -8.43 -0.39
CA GLY A 375 10.92 -9.73 -0.45
C GLY A 375 11.68 -10.65 -1.41
N ARG A 376 12.62 -11.45 -0.89
CA ARG A 376 13.48 -12.33 -1.71
C ARG A 376 12.73 -13.48 -2.36
N ARG A 377 11.54 -13.79 -1.88
CA ARG A 377 10.66 -14.84 -2.38
C ARG A 377 9.26 -14.27 -2.45
N HIS A 378 8.74 -14.13 -3.66
CA HIS A 378 7.43 -13.51 -3.88
C HIS A 378 6.73 -14.13 -5.08
N LEU A 379 5.49 -14.58 -4.93
CA LEU A 379 4.72 -15.29 -5.96
C LEU A 379 5.58 -16.33 -6.71
N CYS A 380 6.26 -17.21 -5.98
CA CYS A 380 7.18 -18.18 -6.56
C CYS A 380 6.84 -19.61 -6.14
N SER A 381 7.10 -20.56 -7.05
CA SER A 381 7.03 -21.98 -6.78
C SER A 381 8.45 -22.52 -6.70
N ILE A 382 8.86 -23.01 -5.53
CA ILE A 382 10.22 -23.51 -5.27
C ILE A 382 10.11 -24.90 -4.64
N PRO A 383 10.98 -25.86 -5.03
CA PRO A 383 10.97 -27.20 -4.44
C PRO A 383 11.31 -27.15 -2.95
N ALA A 384 10.93 -28.19 -2.20
CA ALA A 384 11.32 -28.34 -0.81
C ALA A 384 12.86 -28.28 -0.66
N THR A 385 13.33 -27.77 0.48
CA THR A 385 14.67 -27.20 0.76
C THR A 385 15.89 -28.12 0.63
N THR A 386 15.77 -29.30 0.02
CA THR A 386 16.88 -30.23 -0.28
C THR A 386 17.00 -30.60 -1.75
N ALA A 387 16.02 -30.22 -2.58
CA ALA A 387 15.99 -30.61 -3.98
C ALA A 387 16.71 -29.62 -4.91
N SER A 388 16.88 -28.36 -4.50
CA SER A 388 17.53 -27.30 -5.28
C SER A 388 18.49 -26.49 -4.38
N ASP A 389 19.60 -26.03 -4.95
CA ASP A 389 20.64 -25.28 -4.24
C ASP A 389 20.52 -23.79 -4.54
N ILE A 390 19.73 -23.08 -3.73
CA ILE A 390 19.38 -21.68 -3.95
C ILE A 390 19.95 -20.84 -2.81
N ALA A 391 20.84 -19.91 -3.13
CA ALA A 391 21.41 -19.00 -2.15
C ALA A 391 20.33 -18.17 -1.42
N ALA A 392 20.57 -17.90 -0.13
CA ALA A 392 19.64 -17.12 0.70
C ALA A 392 19.50 -15.67 0.23
N SER A 393 20.55 -15.09 -0.36
CA SER A 393 20.57 -13.73 -0.91
C SER A 393 19.94 -13.63 -2.30
N ALA A 394 19.76 -14.75 -3.02
CA ALA A 394 19.09 -14.75 -4.32
C ALA A 394 17.67 -14.19 -4.19
N ILE A 395 17.15 -13.59 -5.25
CA ILE A 395 15.82 -12.97 -5.31
C ILE A 395 15.04 -13.70 -6.39
N ILE A 396 13.95 -14.36 -6.01
CA ILE A 396 13.11 -15.19 -6.89
C ILE A 396 11.70 -14.66 -6.81
N VAL A 397 11.22 -14.11 -7.92
CA VAL A 397 10.02 -13.29 -7.96
C VAL A 397 9.20 -13.67 -9.18
N SER A 398 7.90 -13.91 -9.02
CA SER A 398 7.00 -14.36 -10.10
C SER A 398 7.59 -15.54 -10.89
N SER A 399 8.20 -16.52 -10.22
CA SER A 399 9.01 -17.54 -10.91
C SER A 399 8.76 -18.96 -10.40
N LYS A 400 8.86 -19.93 -11.30
CA LYS A 400 8.80 -21.36 -11.02
C LYS A 400 10.18 -21.97 -11.13
N ILE A 401 10.63 -22.64 -10.08
CA ILE A 401 11.92 -23.33 -10.03
C ILE A 401 11.67 -24.83 -9.91
N ALA A 402 12.24 -25.62 -10.82
CA ALA A 402 12.19 -27.07 -10.76
C ALA A 402 13.23 -27.65 -9.77
N PRO A 403 13.07 -28.91 -9.32
CA PRO A 403 14.10 -29.65 -8.59
C PRO A 403 15.44 -29.70 -9.37
N GLY A 404 16.56 -29.67 -8.64
CA GLY A 404 17.91 -29.81 -9.22
C GLY A 404 18.46 -28.53 -9.86
N VAL A 405 17.80 -27.39 -9.65
CA VAL A 405 18.30 -26.07 -10.08
C VAL A 405 19.24 -25.50 -9.02
N SER A 406 20.30 -24.82 -9.47
CA SER A 406 21.19 -24.06 -8.60
C SER A 406 21.17 -22.57 -8.94
N ILE A 407 21.12 -21.70 -7.93
CA ILE A 407 21.11 -20.24 -8.09
C ILE A 407 22.08 -19.62 -7.09
N GLY A 408 23.09 -18.93 -7.61
CA GLY A 408 24.13 -18.25 -6.84
C GLY A 408 23.65 -17.02 -6.06
N GLU A 409 24.57 -16.46 -5.28
CA GLU A 409 24.31 -15.33 -4.40
C GLU A 409 23.95 -14.07 -5.18
N GLU A 410 23.12 -13.21 -4.59
CA GLU A 410 22.81 -11.86 -5.11
C GLU A 410 22.20 -11.83 -6.52
N SER A 411 21.71 -12.96 -7.03
CA SER A 411 21.09 -13.09 -8.34
C SER A 411 19.60 -12.76 -8.32
N LEU A 412 19.08 -12.20 -9.41
CA LEU A 412 17.66 -11.90 -9.62
C LEU A 412 17.07 -12.84 -10.67
N VAL A 413 16.03 -13.58 -10.30
CA VAL A 413 15.20 -14.38 -11.21
C VAL A 413 13.77 -13.83 -11.17
N TYR A 414 13.31 -13.31 -12.31
CA TYR A 414 12.02 -12.66 -12.44
C TYR A 414 11.21 -13.21 -13.62
N ASP A 415 9.91 -13.44 -13.41
CA ASP A 415 8.96 -13.85 -14.45
C ASP A 415 9.43 -15.07 -15.27
N SER A 416 10.06 -16.04 -14.61
CA SER A 416 10.76 -17.16 -15.27
C SER A 416 10.28 -18.54 -14.81
N ALA A 417 10.35 -19.52 -15.70
CA ALA A 417 10.15 -20.94 -15.42
C ALA A 417 11.45 -21.70 -15.72
N ILE A 418 12.17 -22.10 -14.67
CA ILE A 418 13.47 -22.75 -14.76
C ILE A 418 13.30 -24.25 -14.55
N SER A 419 13.57 -25.03 -15.60
CA SER A 419 13.51 -26.49 -15.57
C SER A 419 14.75 -27.12 -14.92
N THR A 420 14.70 -28.44 -14.72
CA THR A 420 15.78 -29.20 -14.08
C THR A 420 17.10 -29.06 -14.87
N SER A 421 18.25 -29.23 -14.18
CA SER A 421 19.59 -29.19 -14.81
C SER A 421 20.09 -27.81 -15.26
N VAL A 422 19.50 -26.73 -14.74
CA VAL A 422 19.97 -25.34 -14.95
C VAL A 422 20.77 -24.85 -13.74
N GLN A 423 21.91 -24.21 -14.01
CA GLN A 423 22.75 -23.55 -13.00
C GLN A 423 22.88 -22.06 -13.32
N ILE A 424 22.54 -21.20 -12.37
CA ILE A 424 22.65 -19.75 -12.49
C ILE A 424 23.74 -19.29 -11.52
N GLY A 425 24.78 -18.66 -12.06
CA GLY A 425 25.87 -18.07 -11.29
C GLY A 425 25.43 -16.93 -10.37
N SER A 426 26.36 -16.44 -9.57
CA SER A 426 26.15 -15.33 -8.63
C SER A 426 26.15 -13.98 -9.34
N GLN A 427 25.43 -13.01 -8.80
CA GLN A 427 25.25 -11.66 -9.35
C GLN A 427 24.72 -11.69 -10.80
N SER A 428 23.79 -12.60 -11.09
CA SER A 428 23.22 -12.78 -12.42
C SER A 428 21.75 -12.35 -12.46
N VAL A 429 21.29 -11.91 -13.63
CA VAL A 429 19.90 -11.46 -13.86
C VAL A 429 19.25 -12.38 -14.89
N VAL A 430 18.13 -12.99 -14.53
CA VAL A 430 17.36 -13.90 -15.39
C VAL A 430 15.92 -13.42 -15.46
N VAL A 431 15.43 -13.13 -16.66
CA VAL A 431 14.12 -12.50 -16.87
C VAL A 431 13.34 -13.16 -18.00
N GLY A 432 12.09 -13.55 -17.76
CA GLY A 432 11.21 -14.05 -18.81
C GLY A 432 11.62 -15.40 -19.41
N ILE A 433 12.55 -16.12 -18.77
CA ILE A 433 13.12 -17.36 -19.31
C ILE A 433 12.18 -18.53 -19.06
N ASN A 434 11.84 -19.28 -20.10
CA ASN A 434 11.06 -20.51 -19.99
C ASN A 434 11.82 -21.66 -20.67
N ILE A 435 12.73 -22.29 -19.92
CA ILE A 435 13.51 -23.42 -20.45
C ILE A 435 12.60 -24.66 -20.36
N PRO A 436 12.10 -25.21 -21.48
CA PRO A 436 11.26 -26.40 -21.44
C PRO A 436 12.01 -27.59 -20.84
N GLU A 437 11.31 -28.58 -20.30
CA GLU A 437 11.94 -29.84 -19.91
C GLU A 437 12.57 -30.49 -21.14
N LEU A 438 13.89 -30.45 -21.20
CA LEU A 438 14.66 -31.00 -22.31
C LEU A 438 14.52 -32.53 -22.28
N GLN A 439 13.83 -33.09 -23.28
CA GLN A 439 13.70 -34.54 -23.46
C GLN A 439 15.10 -35.18 -23.47
N GLN A 440 15.20 -36.36 -22.85
CA GLN A 440 16.45 -37.13 -22.84
C GLN A 440 16.96 -37.28 -24.27
N THR A 441 18.21 -36.84 -24.52
CA THR A 441 18.86 -37.16 -25.79
C THR A 441 18.94 -38.69 -25.93
N PRO A 442 18.91 -39.26 -27.15
CA PRO A 442 19.07 -40.71 -27.35
C PRO A 442 20.40 -41.27 -26.80
N SER A 443 21.36 -40.40 -26.45
CA SER A 443 22.60 -40.68 -25.72
C SER A 443 22.50 -40.72 -24.19
N GLY A 444 21.33 -40.49 -23.59
CA GLY A 444 21.12 -40.53 -22.14
C GLY A 444 21.66 -39.33 -21.35
N ASN A 445 22.19 -38.30 -22.02
CA ASN A 445 22.69 -37.08 -21.37
C ASN A 445 21.63 -35.99 -21.36
N LEU A 446 21.29 -35.51 -20.16
CA LEU A 446 20.51 -34.29 -19.93
C LEU A 446 21.35 -33.08 -20.37
N LEU A 447 20.79 -32.22 -21.21
CA LEU A 447 21.46 -31.00 -21.65
C LEU A 447 21.48 -30.01 -20.46
N LYS A 448 22.64 -29.89 -19.82
CA LYS A 448 22.87 -28.99 -18.70
C LYS A 448 23.19 -27.59 -19.23
N PHE A 449 22.44 -26.59 -18.78
CA PHE A 449 22.71 -25.20 -19.10
C PHE A 449 23.28 -24.48 -17.87
N MET A 450 24.36 -23.73 -18.06
CA MET A 450 24.99 -22.93 -17.02
C MET A 450 25.07 -21.48 -17.49
N LEU A 451 24.49 -20.58 -16.71
CA LEU A 451 24.74 -19.15 -16.81
C LEU A 451 25.89 -18.79 -15.85
N PRO A 452 27.03 -18.25 -16.32
CA PRO A 452 28.13 -17.89 -15.45
C PRO A 452 27.76 -16.77 -14.47
N ASP A 453 28.65 -16.53 -13.49
CA ASP A 453 28.56 -15.37 -12.60
C ASP A 453 28.57 -14.05 -13.39
N ARG A 454 27.86 -13.04 -12.89
CA ARG A 454 27.83 -11.68 -13.47
C ARG A 454 27.33 -11.66 -14.91
N HIS A 455 26.27 -12.41 -15.21
CA HIS A 455 25.64 -12.43 -16.54
C HIS A 455 24.15 -12.11 -16.47
N CYS A 456 23.63 -11.53 -17.56
CA CYS A 456 22.21 -11.32 -17.77
C CYS A 456 21.71 -12.27 -18.87
N LEU A 457 20.52 -12.85 -18.69
CA LEU A 457 19.85 -13.76 -19.62
C LEU A 457 18.36 -13.44 -19.65
N TRP A 458 17.80 -13.18 -20.84
CA TRP A 458 16.37 -12.93 -20.98
C TRP A 458 15.85 -13.33 -22.36
N GLU A 459 14.53 -13.46 -22.46
CA GLU A 459 13.84 -13.81 -23.71
C GLU A 459 12.92 -12.70 -24.17
N VAL A 460 12.82 -12.51 -25.49
CA VAL A 460 11.95 -11.50 -26.09
C VAL A 460 11.20 -12.08 -27.30
N PRO A 461 9.86 -11.99 -27.33
CA PRO A 461 9.09 -12.31 -28.53
C PRO A 461 9.24 -11.19 -29.57
N LEU A 462 9.41 -11.57 -30.85
CA LEU A 462 9.52 -10.60 -31.95
C LEU A 462 8.33 -10.71 -32.90
N VAL A 463 7.94 -9.57 -33.45
CA VAL A 463 6.87 -9.49 -34.45
C VAL A 463 7.25 -10.32 -35.68
N GLY A 464 6.39 -11.27 -36.06
CA GLY A 464 6.61 -12.14 -37.21
C GLY A 464 7.55 -13.33 -36.95
N CYS A 465 8.06 -13.50 -35.72
CA CYS A 465 8.82 -14.68 -35.31
C CYS A 465 7.97 -15.59 -34.43
N THR A 466 7.99 -16.90 -34.69
CA THR A 466 7.27 -17.89 -33.86
C THR A 466 8.03 -18.21 -32.57
N GLU A 467 9.36 -18.18 -32.62
CA GLU A 467 10.25 -18.46 -31.49
C GLU A 467 10.59 -17.19 -30.71
N ARG A 468 10.78 -17.32 -29.40
CA ARG A 468 11.31 -16.24 -28.54
C ARG A 468 12.82 -16.19 -28.65
N ILE A 469 13.39 -15.01 -28.82
CA ILE A 469 14.85 -14.85 -28.97
C ILE A 469 15.51 -14.80 -27.59
N ILE A 470 16.53 -15.65 -27.38
CA ILE A 470 17.34 -15.65 -26.17
C ILE A 470 18.46 -14.63 -26.30
N VAL A 471 18.53 -13.71 -25.34
CA VAL A 471 19.51 -12.63 -25.29
C VAL A 471 20.34 -12.75 -24.02
N TYR A 472 21.64 -12.51 -24.14
CA TYR A 472 22.57 -12.62 -23.03
C TYR A 472 23.74 -11.65 -23.18
N CYS A 473 24.26 -11.18 -22.05
CA CYS A 473 25.45 -10.34 -21.97
C CYS A 473 26.03 -10.40 -20.55
N GLY A 474 27.20 -9.79 -20.34
CA GLY A 474 27.76 -9.60 -19.00
C GLY A 474 27.02 -8.50 -18.25
N LEU A 475 26.92 -8.62 -16.93
CA LEU A 475 26.27 -7.66 -16.03
C LEU A 475 26.83 -6.24 -16.19
N HIS A 476 28.14 -6.14 -16.43
CA HIS A 476 28.90 -4.90 -16.54
C HIS A 476 29.15 -4.45 -17.99
N ASP A 477 28.63 -5.17 -18.98
CA ASP A 477 28.76 -4.75 -20.37
C ASP A 477 27.96 -3.46 -20.61
N ASN A 478 28.62 -2.43 -21.14
CA ASN A 478 27.95 -1.20 -21.55
C ASN A 478 27.72 -1.22 -23.06
N PRO A 479 26.46 -1.38 -23.54
CA PRO A 479 26.22 -1.63 -24.96
C PRO A 479 26.56 -0.48 -25.90
N LYS A 480 26.87 0.71 -25.35
CA LYS A 480 27.25 1.91 -26.11
C LYS A 480 28.75 2.02 -26.37
N ILE A 481 29.58 1.31 -25.61
CA ILE A 481 31.03 1.42 -25.75
C ILE A 481 31.45 0.64 -27.00
N SER A 482 32.12 1.33 -27.92
CA SER A 482 32.59 0.77 -29.17
C SER A 482 33.87 -0.05 -28.98
N LEU A 483 34.13 -0.96 -29.92
CA LEU A 483 35.30 -1.84 -29.95
C LEU A 483 36.64 -1.07 -29.87
N PRO A 484 36.83 0.10 -30.52
CA PRO A 484 38.04 0.91 -30.35
C PRO A 484 38.22 1.49 -28.95
N ASN A 485 37.11 1.69 -28.22
CA ASN A 485 37.08 2.26 -26.87
C ASN A 485 36.95 1.18 -25.78
N ASP A 486 37.52 -0.01 -26.04
CA ASP A 486 37.55 -1.16 -25.11
C ASP A 486 36.17 -1.70 -24.70
N GLY A 487 35.21 -1.72 -25.63
CA GLY A 487 33.91 -2.37 -25.42
C GLY A 487 34.01 -3.86 -25.08
N THR A 488 33.05 -4.36 -24.31
CA THR A 488 33.00 -5.73 -23.80
C THR A 488 31.75 -6.49 -24.23
N PHE A 489 31.84 -7.82 -24.24
CA PHE A 489 30.73 -8.76 -24.39
C PHE A 489 30.97 -9.98 -23.49
N CYS A 490 29.94 -10.39 -22.73
CA CYS A 490 30.02 -11.43 -21.70
C CYS A 490 31.15 -11.16 -20.69
N GLY A 491 31.34 -9.88 -20.32
CA GLY A 491 32.37 -9.44 -19.37
C GLY A 491 33.81 -9.55 -19.89
N LYS A 492 34.01 -9.79 -21.19
CA LYS A 492 35.34 -9.90 -21.82
C LYS A 492 35.48 -8.85 -22.94
N PRO A 493 36.69 -8.31 -23.19
CA PRO A 493 36.91 -7.39 -24.31
C PRO A 493 36.57 -8.03 -25.66
N TRP A 494 35.95 -7.27 -26.58
CA TRP A 494 35.58 -7.77 -27.91
C TRP A 494 36.73 -8.47 -28.64
N LYS A 495 37.94 -7.87 -28.64
CA LYS A 495 39.12 -8.44 -29.29
C LYS A 495 39.44 -9.87 -28.81
N LYS A 496 39.20 -10.16 -27.53
CA LYS A 496 39.42 -11.49 -26.95
C LYS A 496 38.34 -12.47 -27.42
N ILE A 497 37.07 -12.09 -27.35
CA ILE A 497 35.94 -12.93 -27.81
C ILE A 497 36.10 -13.30 -29.29
N LEU A 498 36.39 -12.31 -30.14
CA LEU A 498 36.58 -12.51 -31.58
C LEU A 498 37.74 -13.47 -31.87
N GLY A 499 38.86 -13.30 -31.17
CA GLY A 499 40.03 -14.18 -31.29
C GLY A 499 39.78 -15.60 -30.79
N ASP A 500 39.15 -15.76 -29.62
CA ASP A 500 38.88 -17.06 -29.00
C ASP A 500 37.90 -17.88 -29.84
N LEU A 501 36.85 -17.25 -30.39
CA LEU A 501 35.76 -17.90 -31.15
C LEU A 501 35.98 -17.92 -32.67
N GLY A 502 37.03 -17.28 -33.18
CA GLY A 502 37.30 -17.19 -34.62
C GLY A 502 36.32 -16.33 -35.42
N ILE A 503 35.60 -15.43 -34.75
CA ILE A 503 34.61 -14.51 -35.35
C ILE A 503 35.35 -13.28 -35.89
N GLN A 504 35.02 -12.85 -37.10
CA GLN A 504 35.53 -11.61 -37.70
C GLN A 504 34.57 -10.45 -37.42
N ASP A 505 35.09 -9.22 -37.39
CA ASP A 505 34.29 -8.00 -37.22
C ASP A 505 33.21 -7.84 -38.31
N THR A 506 33.53 -8.19 -39.56
CA THR A 506 32.60 -8.18 -40.68
C THR A 506 31.43 -9.14 -40.48
N ASP A 507 31.57 -10.20 -39.67
CA ASP A 507 30.49 -11.14 -39.37
C ASP A 507 29.38 -10.50 -38.50
N LEU A 508 29.70 -9.42 -37.76
CA LEU A 508 28.81 -8.77 -36.78
C LEU A 508 28.24 -7.43 -37.26
N TRP A 509 29.07 -6.58 -37.88
CA TRP A 509 28.70 -5.21 -38.25
C TRP A 509 28.60 -4.98 -39.76
N GLY A 510 28.96 -5.98 -40.58
CA GLY A 510 28.98 -5.88 -42.04
C GLY A 510 30.10 -5.00 -42.58
N ALA A 511 30.21 -4.90 -43.92
CA ALA A 511 31.31 -4.19 -44.60
C ALA A 511 31.07 -2.68 -44.82
N LYS A 512 29.87 -2.16 -44.50
CA LYS A 512 29.57 -0.72 -44.60
C LYS A 512 29.87 -0.05 -43.26
N GLU A 513 30.59 1.07 -43.29
CA GLU A 513 31.00 1.89 -42.13
C GLU A 513 29.86 2.11 -41.11
N SER A 514 29.72 1.20 -40.15
CA SER A 514 28.92 1.45 -38.95
C SER A 514 29.72 2.42 -38.08
N LYS A 515 29.14 3.57 -37.73
CA LYS A 515 29.89 4.65 -37.08
C LYS A 515 30.40 4.30 -35.68
N ASP A 516 29.85 3.28 -35.02
CA ASP A 516 30.26 2.83 -33.69
C ASP A 516 30.10 1.30 -33.56
N MET A 517 31.15 0.52 -33.77
CA MET A 517 31.14 -0.95 -33.65
C MET A 517 30.94 -1.37 -32.18
N CYS A 518 29.70 -1.49 -31.69
CA CYS A 518 29.38 -1.74 -30.29
C CYS A 518 28.38 -2.89 -30.13
N LEU A 519 28.10 -3.30 -28.89
CA LEU A 519 27.12 -4.38 -28.63
C LEU A 519 25.69 -3.98 -29.03
N TRP A 520 25.34 -2.69 -28.98
CA TRP A 520 24.00 -2.21 -29.36
C TRP A 520 23.64 -2.56 -30.81
N ASN A 521 24.59 -2.46 -31.74
CA ASN A 521 24.37 -2.68 -33.18
C ASN A 521 25.05 -3.95 -33.73
N ALA A 522 25.65 -4.80 -32.88
CA ALA A 522 26.24 -6.06 -33.29
C ALA A 522 25.16 -7.11 -33.58
N LYS A 523 25.15 -7.70 -34.78
CA LYS A 523 24.25 -8.82 -35.14
C LYS A 523 24.73 -10.13 -34.55
N ILE A 524 24.53 -10.30 -33.24
CA ILE A 524 25.11 -11.41 -32.47
C ILE A 524 24.09 -12.48 -32.06
N PHE A 525 22.81 -12.12 -31.90
CA PHE A 525 21.79 -13.02 -31.36
C PHE A 525 21.11 -13.81 -32.50
N PRO A 526 21.29 -15.15 -32.56
CA PRO A 526 20.72 -15.97 -33.62
C PRO A 526 19.21 -16.17 -33.46
N VAL A 527 18.48 -16.21 -34.58
CA VAL A 527 17.06 -16.54 -34.66
C VAL A 527 16.94 -18.00 -35.11
N LEU A 528 16.90 -18.91 -34.14
CA LEU A 528 16.86 -20.35 -34.35
C LEU A 528 15.87 -21.01 -33.39
N SER A 529 15.72 -22.34 -33.44
CA SER A 529 14.97 -23.07 -32.43
C SER A 529 15.61 -22.95 -31.06
N TYR A 530 14.78 -22.93 -30.01
CA TYR A 530 15.19 -22.73 -28.62
C TYR A 530 16.44 -23.53 -28.17
N PRO A 531 16.56 -24.86 -28.41
CA PRO A 531 17.73 -25.62 -27.98
C PRO A 531 19.02 -25.23 -28.71
N LYS A 532 18.92 -24.85 -29.99
CA LYS A 532 20.08 -24.38 -30.78
C LYS A 532 20.55 -23.01 -30.29
N MET A 533 19.62 -22.13 -29.93
CA MET A 533 19.96 -20.84 -29.32
C MET A 533 20.70 -21.02 -27.99
N LEU A 534 20.24 -21.91 -27.10
CA LEU A 534 20.94 -22.22 -25.85
C LEU A 534 22.35 -22.80 -26.08
N GLN A 535 22.50 -23.68 -27.08
CA GLN A 535 23.81 -24.24 -27.45
C GLN A 535 24.78 -23.15 -27.92
N LEU A 536 24.31 -22.26 -28.81
CA LEU A 536 25.10 -21.13 -29.29
C LEU A 536 25.39 -20.11 -28.18
N ALA A 537 24.45 -19.86 -27.26
CA ALA A 537 24.66 -19.00 -26.11
C ALA A 537 25.79 -19.53 -25.22
N THR A 538 25.79 -20.83 -24.94
CA THR A 538 26.84 -21.50 -24.15
C THR A 538 28.22 -21.36 -24.82
N TRP A 539 28.28 -21.50 -26.14
CA TRP A 539 29.51 -21.29 -26.92
C TRP A 539 29.97 -19.84 -26.92
N LEU A 540 29.06 -18.87 -27.15
CA LEU A 540 29.37 -17.44 -27.21
C LEU A 540 29.80 -16.86 -25.85
N MET A 541 29.32 -17.41 -24.73
CA MET A 541 29.82 -17.10 -23.39
C MET A 541 31.22 -17.69 -23.11
N GLY A 542 31.68 -18.61 -23.95
CA GLY A 542 32.98 -19.27 -23.85
C GLY A 542 33.02 -20.44 -22.84
N LEU A 543 31.88 -21.10 -22.61
CA LEU A 543 31.75 -22.26 -21.72
C LEU A 543 31.97 -23.61 -22.43
N GLY A 544 31.98 -23.62 -23.77
CA GLY A 544 32.23 -24.80 -24.60
C GLY A 544 33.61 -24.82 -25.26
N ASN A 545 33.82 -25.76 -26.20
CA ASN A 545 35.01 -25.75 -27.05
C ASN A 545 35.03 -24.47 -27.89
N GLN A 546 36.02 -23.61 -27.67
CA GLN A 546 36.07 -22.27 -28.27
C GLN A 546 36.27 -22.33 -29.80
N ARG A 547 36.92 -23.39 -30.31
CA ARG A 547 37.13 -23.63 -31.75
C ARG A 547 36.23 -24.73 -32.31
N ASP A 548 34.96 -24.70 -31.94
CA ASP A 548 33.96 -25.58 -32.54
C ASP A 548 33.55 -25.06 -33.93
N GLU A 549 34.12 -25.66 -34.98
CA GLU A 549 33.84 -25.27 -36.37
C GLU A 549 32.37 -25.43 -36.76
N TYR A 550 31.66 -26.40 -36.17
CA TYR A 550 30.24 -26.63 -36.44
C TYR A 550 29.39 -25.49 -35.89
N LEU A 551 29.63 -25.07 -34.64
CA LEU A 551 28.87 -23.98 -34.02
C LEU A 551 29.16 -22.63 -34.68
N LEU A 552 30.41 -22.39 -35.10
CA LEU A 552 30.77 -21.19 -35.84
C LEU A 552 30.06 -21.12 -37.21
N ASP A 553 30.05 -22.21 -37.98
CA ASP A 553 29.34 -22.26 -39.27
C ASP A 553 27.82 -22.12 -39.09
N LEU A 554 27.25 -22.81 -38.08
CA LEU A 554 25.84 -22.69 -37.73
C LEU A 554 25.46 -21.24 -37.38
N TRP A 555 26.28 -20.58 -36.55
CA TRP A 555 26.05 -19.20 -36.15
C TRP A 555 26.17 -18.23 -37.34
N LYS A 556 27.20 -18.37 -38.19
CA LYS A 556 27.39 -17.50 -39.37
C LYS A 556 26.25 -17.59 -40.38
N ARG A 557 25.70 -18.79 -40.58
CA ARG A 557 24.59 -19.03 -41.53
C ARG A 557 23.22 -18.67 -40.96
N SER A 558 23.11 -18.49 -39.65
CA SER A 558 21.85 -18.12 -39.01
C SER A 558 21.50 -16.66 -39.27
N ASP A 559 20.20 -16.39 -39.36
CA ASP A 559 19.68 -15.03 -39.25
C ASP A 559 19.99 -14.50 -37.86
N ARG A 560 20.60 -13.32 -37.77
CA ARG A 560 21.06 -12.74 -36.52
C ARG A 560 20.56 -11.31 -36.37
N ILE A 561 20.20 -10.97 -35.14
CA ILE A 561 19.65 -9.67 -34.78
C ILE A 561 20.57 -8.96 -33.77
N SER A 562 20.58 -7.63 -33.85
CA SER A 562 21.23 -6.75 -32.87
C SER A 562 20.26 -6.30 -31.77
N LEU A 563 20.76 -5.73 -30.66
CA LEU A 563 19.89 -5.14 -29.63
C LEU A 563 19.03 -3.99 -30.19
N GLU A 564 19.57 -3.20 -31.11
CA GLU A 564 18.84 -2.13 -31.78
C GLU A 564 17.66 -2.65 -32.61
N GLU A 565 17.90 -3.65 -33.45
CA GLU A 565 16.85 -4.27 -34.26
C GLU A 565 15.83 -4.99 -33.37
N LEU A 566 16.29 -5.70 -32.33
CA LEU A 566 15.43 -6.36 -31.35
C LEU A 566 14.48 -5.36 -30.69
N HIS A 567 14.99 -4.22 -30.24
CA HIS A 567 14.18 -3.19 -29.58
C HIS A 567 13.05 -2.66 -30.46
N ARG A 568 13.27 -2.53 -31.78
CA ARG A 568 12.25 -2.05 -32.74
C ARG A 568 11.21 -3.09 -33.13
N SER A 569 11.48 -4.37 -32.84
CA SER A 569 10.67 -5.49 -33.34
C SER A 569 10.03 -6.32 -32.23
N ILE A 570 9.99 -5.82 -30.99
CA ILE A 570 9.37 -6.51 -29.85
C ILE A 570 7.85 -6.66 -30.09
N ASP A 571 7.34 -7.87 -29.88
CA ASP A 571 5.91 -8.15 -29.82
C ASP A 571 5.40 -7.92 -28.39
N PHE A 572 5.05 -6.66 -28.08
CA PHE A 572 4.58 -6.29 -26.74
C PHE A 572 3.28 -6.99 -26.31
N PRO A 573 2.25 -7.17 -27.18
CA PRO A 573 1.05 -7.93 -26.81
C PRO A 573 1.37 -9.37 -26.38
N ASN A 574 2.19 -10.11 -27.15
CA ASN A 574 2.56 -11.48 -26.80
C ASN A 574 3.42 -11.55 -25.52
N MET A 575 4.32 -10.58 -25.34
CA MET A 575 5.10 -10.46 -24.10
C MET A 575 4.20 -10.26 -22.89
N TRP A 576 3.22 -9.35 -22.98
CA TRP A 576 2.26 -9.05 -21.93
C TRP A 576 1.37 -10.25 -21.59
N ILE A 577 0.76 -10.87 -22.61
CA ILE A 577 -0.08 -12.06 -22.44
C ILE A 577 0.72 -13.21 -21.81
N GLY A 578 1.97 -13.41 -22.26
CA GLY A 578 2.86 -14.43 -21.67
C GLY A 578 3.12 -14.22 -20.19
N SER A 579 3.41 -12.98 -19.78
CA SER A 579 3.66 -12.62 -18.38
C SER A 579 2.41 -12.80 -17.51
N ILE A 580 1.25 -12.35 -17.97
CA ILE A 580 -0.04 -12.53 -17.27
C ILE A 580 -0.35 -14.01 -17.09
N ASN A 581 -0.23 -14.81 -18.15
CA ASN A 581 -0.56 -16.23 -18.09
C ASN A 581 0.35 -16.97 -17.11
N HIS A 582 1.65 -16.65 -17.12
CA HIS A 582 2.61 -17.23 -16.17
C HIS A 582 2.28 -16.87 -14.71
N GLN A 583 1.95 -15.61 -14.44
CA GLN A 583 1.56 -15.16 -13.10
C GLN A 583 0.24 -15.80 -12.64
N ALA A 584 -0.74 -15.94 -13.54
CA ALA A 584 -1.99 -16.63 -13.28
C ALA A 584 -1.76 -18.12 -12.96
N ASP A 585 -0.88 -18.81 -13.70
CA ASP A 585 -0.56 -20.23 -13.47
C ASP A 585 0.14 -20.47 -12.13
N LEU A 586 1.08 -19.59 -11.76
CA LEU A 586 1.70 -19.61 -10.43
C LEU A 586 0.66 -19.42 -9.33
N THR A 587 -0.25 -18.47 -9.52
CA THR A 587 -1.30 -18.15 -8.56
C THR A 587 -2.31 -19.28 -8.41
N ALA A 588 -2.72 -19.90 -9.52
CA ALA A 588 -3.56 -21.08 -9.52
C ALA A 588 -2.92 -22.24 -8.75
N GLY A 589 -1.60 -22.46 -8.92
CA GLY A 589 -0.85 -23.45 -8.14
C GLY A 589 -0.86 -23.17 -6.63
N ILE A 590 -0.75 -21.90 -6.22
CA ILE A 590 -0.84 -21.49 -4.82
C ILE A 590 -2.24 -21.74 -4.26
N VAL A 591 -3.29 -21.36 -4.99
CA VAL A 591 -4.69 -21.56 -4.57
C VAL A 591 -5.02 -23.05 -4.46
N ALA A 592 -4.64 -23.85 -5.46
CA ALA A 592 -4.84 -25.29 -5.44
C ALA A 592 -4.16 -25.94 -4.22
N ALA A 593 -2.93 -25.54 -3.88
CA ALA A 593 -2.26 -26.01 -2.68
C ALA A 593 -3.00 -25.61 -1.39
N CYS A 594 -3.49 -24.37 -1.30
CA CYS A 594 -4.26 -23.91 -0.14
C CYS A 594 -5.54 -24.72 0.07
N LEU A 595 -6.28 -25.01 -1.01
CA LEU A 595 -7.51 -25.79 -0.97
C LEU A 595 -7.23 -27.26 -0.61
N ASN A 596 -6.27 -27.90 -1.29
CA ASN A 596 -5.96 -29.32 -1.10
C ASN A 596 -5.45 -29.65 0.31
N PHE A 597 -4.68 -28.76 0.93
CA PHE A 597 -4.15 -28.97 2.29
C PHE A 597 -4.99 -28.31 3.39
N GLY A 598 -6.12 -27.65 3.04
CA GLY A 598 -6.94 -26.91 4.00
C GLY A 598 -6.24 -25.70 4.65
N LEU A 599 -5.10 -25.25 4.09
CA LEU A 599 -4.28 -24.17 4.62
C LEU A 599 -4.76 -22.80 4.11
N LEU A 600 -5.97 -22.38 4.53
CA LEU A 600 -6.64 -21.16 4.07
C LEU A 600 -6.12 -19.85 4.71
N GLY A 601 -4.81 -19.78 4.96
CA GLY A 601 -4.11 -18.63 5.55
C GLY A 601 -3.77 -17.50 4.57
N ARG A 602 -3.99 -17.71 3.27
CA ARG A 602 -3.74 -16.74 2.18
C ARG A 602 -5.00 -15.99 1.75
N ASN A 603 -4.82 -14.85 1.08
CA ASN A 603 -5.90 -14.08 0.48
C ASN A 603 -6.36 -14.66 -0.87
N LEU A 604 -7.19 -15.70 -0.80
CA LEU A 604 -7.70 -16.38 -2.00
C LEU A 604 -8.51 -15.45 -2.92
N SER A 605 -9.21 -14.45 -2.38
CA SER A 605 -9.95 -13.48 -3.20
C SER A 605 -9.01 -12.70 -4.13
N GLN A 606 -7.90 -12.18 -3.59
CA GLN A 606 -6.88 -11.46 -4.34
C GLN A 606 -6.14 -12.37 -5.33
N LEU A 607 -5.81 -13.60 -4.93
CA LEU A 607 -5.20 -14.59 -5.81
C LEU A 607 -6.12 -14.94 -7.00
N CYS A 608 -7.42 -15.12 -6.75
CA CYS A 608 -8.38 -15.39 -7.83
C CYS A 608 -8.53 -14.22 -8.81
N GLN A 609 -8.41 -12.96 -8.34
CA GLN A 609 -8.39 -11.80 -9.23
C GLN A 609 -7.18 -11.83 -10.18
N GLU A 610 -6.03 -12.34 -9.74
CA GLU A 610 -4.87 -12.51 -10.62
C GLU A 610 -5.08 -13.64 -11.64
N ILE A 611 -5.75 -14.73 -11.24
CA ILE A 611 -6.11 -15.84 -12.15
C ILE A 611 -7.07 -15.38 -13.24
N LEU A 612 -8.06 -14.54 -12.90
CA LEU A 612 -9.03 -13.99 -13.85
C LEU A 612 -8.39 -13.14 -14.95
N GLN A 613 -7.14 -12.71 -14.80
CA GLN A 613 -6.43 -12.01 -15.87
C GLN A 613 -6.09 -12.92 -17.06
N LYS A 614 -6.10 -14.24 -16.86
CA LYS A 614 -5.92 -15.23 -17.92
C LYS A 614 -7.20 -15.38 -18.72
N GLU A 615 -7.28 -14.65 -19.84
CA GLU A 615 -8.45 -14.66 -20.72
C GLU A 615 -8.81 -16.10 -21.17
N ALA A 616 -10.12 -16.37 -21.31
CA ALA A 616 -10.75 -17.67 -21.58
C ALA A 616 -10.69 -18.73 -20.46
N THR A 617 -9.52 -18.99 -19.84
CA THR A 617 -9.37 -20.13 -18.90
C THR A 617 -9.40 -19.75 -17.42
N GLY A 618 -9.19 -18.48 -17.06
CA GLY A 618 -9.17 -18.05 -15.65
C GLY A 618 -10.49 -18.31 -14.92
N VAL A 619 -11.63 -18.10 -15.58
CA VAL A 619 -12.95 -18.38 -15.02
C VAL A 619 -13.15 -19.88 -14.82
N GLU A 620 -12.74 -20.71 -15.77
CA GLU A 620 -12.84 -22.18 -15.70
C GLU A 620 -12.04 -22.73 -14.50
N ILE A 621 -10.83 -22.22 -14.27
CA ILE A 621 -9.98 -22.57 -13.12
C ILE A 621 -10.69 -22.20 -11.80
N CYS A 622 -11.28 -21.00 -11.72
CA CYS A 622 -12.02 -20.59 -10.52
C CYS A 622 -13.29 -21.43 -10.30
N GLN A 623 -13.96 -21.87 -11.37
CA GLN A 623 -15.10 -22.79 -11.28
C GLN A 623 -14.68 -24.19 -10.78
N GLU A 624 -13.51 -24.67 -11.20
CA GLU A 624 -12.94 -25.91 -10.66
C GLU A 624 -12.69 -25.79 -9.15
N PHE A 625 -12.08 -24.69 -8.70
CA PHE A 625 -11.89 -24.42 -7.25
C PHE A 625 -13.20 -24.29 -6.48
N LEU A 626 -14.22 -23.67 -7.07
CA LEU A 626 -15.55 -23.60 -6.49
C LEU A 626 -16.15 -25.00 -6.26
N SER A 627 -15.92 -25.95 -7.18
CA SER A 627 -16.40 -27.32 -7.04
C SER A 627 -15.78 -28.09 -5.86
N LEU A 628 -14.59 -27.67 -5.40
CA LEU A 628 -13.89 -28.26 -4.24
C LEU A 628 -14.40 -27.70 -2.90
N CYS A 629 -15.12 -26.58 -2.90
CA CYS A 629 -15.53 -25.87 -1.68
C CYS A 629 -16.44 -26.66 -0.72
N PRO A 630 -17.45 -27.43 -1.18
CA PRO A 630 -18.34 -28.18 -0.30
C PRO A 630 -17.62 -29.17 0.63
N ASP A 631 -16.49 -29.72 0.20
CA ASP A 631 -15.75 -30.74 0.95
C ASP A 631 -14.72 -30.15 1.94
N LEU A 632 -14.38 -28.85 1.82
CA LEU A 632 -13.31 -28.22 2.61
C LEU A 632 -13.51 -28.35 4.13
N GLN A 633 -14.74 -28.12 4.59
CA GLN A 633 -15.07 -28.19 6.01
C GLN A 633 -15.13 -29.65 6.50
N ALA A 634 -15.66 -30.56 5.67
CA ALA A 634 -15.79 -31.97 6.02
C ALA A 634 -14.42 -32.65 6.18
N GLN A 635 -13.44 -32.23 5.37
CA GLN A 635 -12.08 -32.78 5.40
C GLN A 635 -11.23 -32.25 6.56
N ASN A 636 -11.46 -31.02 7.03
CA ASN A 636 -10.62 -30.35 8.04
C ASN A 636 -11.40 -29.73 9.24
N PRO A 637 -12.36 -30.44 9.86
CA PRO A 637 -13.31 -29.84 10.80
C PRO A 637 -12.69 -29.36 12.12
N GLN A 638 -11.51 -29.86 12.50
CA GLN A 638 -10.83 -29.46 13.75
C GLN A 638 -9.88 -28.27 13.60
N ILE A 639 -9.48 -27.94 12.37
CA ILE A 639 -8.42 -26.95 12.08
C ILE A 639 -9.01 -25.69 11.43
N LEU A 640 -10.07 -25.84 10.63
CA LEU A 640 -10.63 -24.76 9.83
C LEU A 640 -11.94 -24.21 10.41
N PRO A 641 -12.00 -22.93 10.82
CA PRO A 641 -13.25 -22.28 11.21
C PRO A 641 -14.30 -22.31 10.08
N LYS A 642 -15.58 -22.52 10.43
CA LYS A 642 -16.70 -22.55 9.47
C LYS A 642 -16.84 -21.21 8.77
N SER A 643 -16.70 -20.11 9.51
CA SER A 643 -16.74 -18.74 8.98
C SER A 643 -15.72 -18.53 7.86
N ARG A 644 -14.50 -19.07 8.03
CA ARG A 644 -13.44 -19.00 7.03
C ARG A 644 -13.76 -19.85 5.79
N ALA A 645 -14.24 -21.08 5.98
CA ALA A 645 -14.63 -21.95 4.87
C ALA A 645 -15.74 -21.30 4.03
N HIS A 646 -16.78 -20.78 4.68
CA HIS A 646 -17.86 -20.05 4.00
C HIS A 646 -17.36 -18.78 3.31
N GLN A 647 -16.39 -18.06 3.88
CA GLN A 647 -15.83 -16.87 3.22
C GLN A 647 -15.10 -17.22 1.92
N VAL A 648 -14.30 -18.31 1.90
CA VAL A 648 -13.65 -18.77 0.66
C VAL A 648 -14.69 -19.15 -0.39
N HIS A 649 -15.73 -19.86 0.01
CA HIS A 649 -16.84 -20.21 -0.89
C HIS A 649 -17.52 -18.95 -1.44
N LEU A 650 -17.81 -17.97 -0.59
CA LEU A 650 -18.38 -16.67 -0.99
C LEU A 650 -17.48 -15.93 -1.99
N ASP A 651 -16.17 -15.87 -1.73
CA ASP A 651 -15.22 -15.18 -2.60
C ASP A 651 -15.19 -15.83 -4.00
N LEU A 652 -15.18 -17.17 -4.06
CA LEU A 652 -15.21 -17.92 -5.32
C LEU A 652 -16.54 -17.77 -6.07
N LEU A 653 -17.68 -17.78 -5.37
CA LEU A 653 -18.99 -17.51 -5.98
C LEU A 653 -19.04 -16.12 -6.63
N ARG A 654 -18.50 -15.10 -5.94
CA ARG A 654 -18.42 -13.73 -6.47
C ARG A 654 -17.52 -13.63 -7.69
N VAL A 655 -16.39 -14.34 -7.68
CA VAL A 655 -15.45 -14.43 -8.81
C VAL A 655 -16.08 -15.12 -10.02
N CYS A 656 -16.94 -16.11 -9.80
CA CYS A 656 -17.67 -16.84 -10.84
C CYS A 656 -19.00 -16.16 -11.27
N ASP A 657 -19.30 -14.94 -10.81
CA ASP A 657 -20.55 -14.17 -11.06
C ASP A 657 -21.85 -14.87 -10.60
N GLU A 658 -21.78 -15.77 -9.61
CA GLU A 658 -22.93 -16.50 -9.02
C GLU A 658 -23.61 -15.68 -7.91
N LYS A 659 -24.29 -14.59 -8.30
CA LYS A 659 -24.79 -13.55 -7.36
C LYS A 659 -25.81 -14.04 -6.32
N GLU A 660 -26.76 -14.88 -6.72
CA GLU A 660 -27.83 -15.35 -5.81
C GLU A 660 -27.27 -16.27 -4.72
N LEU A 661 -26.43 -17.23 -5.13
CA LEU A 661 -25.74 -18.13 -4.20
C LEU A 661 -24.75 -17.39 -3.30
N ALA A 662 -24.07 -16.37 -3.83
CA ALA A 662 -23.19 -15.51 -3.03
C ALA A 662 -23.97 -14.78 -1.92
N ALA A 663 -25.16 -14.24 -2.21
CA ALA A 663 -25.98 -13.60 -1.20
C ALA A 663 -26.42 -14.57 -0.10
N GLU A 664 -26.82 -15.80 -0.45
CA GLU A 664 -27.13 -16.83 0.54
C GLU A 664 -25.91 -17.23 1.38
N MET A 665 -24.75 -17.38 0.72
CA MET A 665 -23.51 -17.75 1.40
C MET A 665 -23.02 -16.66 2.36
N GLU A 666 -23.23 -15.39 2.03
CA GLU A 666 -22.92 -14.28 2.92
C GLU A 666 -23.69 -14.36 4.24
N HIS A 667 -24.98 -14.72 4.21
CA HIS A 667 -25.73 -15.00 5.43
C HIS A 667 -25.13 -16.15 6.25
N LYS A 668 -24.64 -17.21 5.59
CA LYS A 668 -23.98 -18.36 6.24
C LYS A 668 -22.62 -17.98 6.86
N VAL A 669 -21.88 -17.04 6.26
CA VAL A 669 -20.65 -16.50 6.85
C VAL A 669 -20.96 -15.82 8.18
N TRP A 670 -21.91 -14.89 8.20
CA TRP A 670 -22.27 -14.15 9.42
C TRP A 670 -22.88 -15.04 10.49
N ALA A 671 -23.73 -15.99 10.12
CA ALA A 671 -24.25 -16.99 11.03
C ALA A 671 -23.14 -17.84 11.67
N ALA A 672 -22.13 -18.23 10.88
CA ALA A 672 -20.98 -18.98 11.40
C ALA A 672 -20.11 -18.15 12.36
N VAL A 673 -19.85 -16.87 12.06
CA VAL A 673 -19.13 -15.97 12.99
C VAL A 673 -19.87 -15.86 14.33
N ALA A 674 -21.20 -15.71 14.29
CA ALA A 674 -22.03 -15.65 15.48
C ALA A 674 -22.02 -16.97 16.27
N ASP A 675 -22.14 -18.12 15.59
CA ASP A 675 -22.09 -19.48 16.17
C ASP A 675 -20.75 -19.76 16.85
N GLU A 676 -19.64 -19.46 16.17
CA GLU A 676 -18.28 -19.61 16.69
C GLU A 676 -18.05 -18.73 17.92
N THR A 677 -18.52 -17.48 17.87
CA THR A 677 -18.43 -16.57 19.01
C THR A 677 -19.28 -17.04 20.18
N ALA A 678 -20.52 -17.49 19.94
CA ALA A 678 -21.38 -18.02 21.00
C ALA A 678 -20.78 -19.28 21.64
N SER A 679 -20.24 -20.19 20.83
CA SER A 679 -19.57 -21.42 21.29
C SER A 679 -18.33 -21.13 22.12
N ALA A 680 -17.53 -20.13 21.71
CA ALA A 680 -16.35 -19.69 22.46
C ALA A 680 -16.67 -19.14 23.86
N VAL A 681 -17.93 -18.78 24.12
CA VAL A 681 -18.30 -18.06 25.34
C VAL A 681 -19.20 -18.89 26.27
N ARG A 682 -19.94 -19.88 25.74
CA ARG A 682 -20.91 -20.70 26.49
C ARG A 682 -20.34 -21.93 27.23
N TYR A 683 -19.02 -22.14 27.24
CA TYR A 683 -18.43 -23.30 27.93
C TYR A 683 -18.85 -23.33 29.41
N GLY A 684 -19.60 -24.37 29.80
CA GLY A 684 -20.19 -24.53 31.15
C GLY A 684 -21.73 -24.52 31.22
N PHE A 685 -22.45 -24.24 30.12
CA PHE A 685 -23.91 -24.42 30.08
C PHE A 685 -24.34 -25.89 29.89
N GLU A 686 -23.53 -26.69 29.18
CA GLU A 686 -23.80 -28.11 28.92
C GLU A 686 -22.96 -29.02 29.84
N GLU A 687 -23.24 -29.01 31.15
CA GLU A 687 -22.91 -30.13 32.07
C GLU A 687 -23.61 -30.04 33.44
N GLN A 688 -24.73 -29.31 33.54
CA GLN A 688 -25.66 -29.39 34.69
C GLN A 688 -27.09 -29.81 34.31
N GLU A 689 -27.32 -30.29 33.08
CA GLU A 689 -28.56 -31.00 32.72
C GLU A 689 -28.48 -32.48 33.11
N ALA A 690 -28.25 -32.78 34.39
CA ALA A 690 -28.51 -34.10 34.95
C ALA A 690 -28.57 -34.16 36.49
N SER A 691 -28.70 -33.05 37.23
CA SER A 691 -29.01 -33.15 38.67
C SER A 691 -29.46 -31.83 39.32
N THR A 692 -30.62 -31.30 38.94
CA THR A 692 -31.38 -30.45 39.87
C THR A 692 -32.86 -30.80 39.77
N SER A 693 -33.32 -31.42 40.85
CA SER A 693 -34.71 -31.65 41.21
C SER A 693 -35.66 -30.53 40.79
N ASN A 694 -36.77 -30.91 40.16
CA ASN A 694 -37.99 -30.12 39.99
C ASN A 694 -38.52 -29.63 41.35
N GLY A 695 -37.96 -28.53 41.84
CA GLY A 695 -38.43 -27.79 43.00
C GLY A 695 -38.67 -26.34 42.61
N ILE A 696 -39.84 -26.06 42.04
CA ILE A 696 -40.39 -24.70 42.01
C ILE A 696 -40.68 -24.37 43.48
N LEU A 697 -39.71 -23.78 44.18
CA LEU A 697 -39.93 -23.18 45.49
C LEU A 697 -40.86 -21.99 45.27
N GLU A 698 -42.13 -22.12 45.67
CA GLU A 698 -43.01 -21.00 45.95
C GLU A 698 -42.37 -20.15 47.06
N GLN A 699 -41.45 -19.26 46.69
CA GLN A 699 -40.94 -18.26 47.60
C GLN A 699 -41.95 -17.11 47.70
N PRO A 700 -42.23 -16.60 48.91
CA PRO A 700 -43.07 -15.42 49.08
C PRO A 700 -42.51 -14.22 48.29
N PHE A 701 -43.40 -13.41 47.74
CA PHE A 701 -43.03 -12.22 46.96
C PHE A 701 -42.16 -11.27 47.79
N HIS A 702 -40.86 -11.26 47.53
CA HIS A 702 -39.94 -10.28 48.09
C HIS A 702 -39.73 -9.16 47.06
N HIS A 703 -40.13 -7.95 47.43
CA HIS A 703 -39.82 -6.77 46.63
C HIS A 703 -38.29 -6.60 46.61
N LYS A 704 -37.68 -6.83 45.45
CA LYS A 704 -36.25 -6.66 45.21
C LYS A 704 -36.08 -5.50 44.24
N LYS A 705 -35.15 -4.61 44.57
CA LYS A 705 -34.73 -3.49 43.72
C LYS A 705 -33.22 -3.54 43.57
N VAL A 706 -32.75 -3.61 42.33
CA VAL A 706 -31.32 -3.61 42.00
C VAL A 706 -31.04 -2.38 41.16
N LYS A 707 -29.99 -1.63 41.52
CA LYS A 707 -29.48 -0.49 40.76
C LYS A 707 -28.03 -0.76 40.39
N VAL A 708 -27.72 -0.67 39.11
CA VAL A 708 -26.34 -0.80 38.60
C VAL A 708 -26.01 0.45 37.79
N GLU A 709 -24.92 1.12 38.16
CA GLU A 709 -24.36 2.28 37.47
C GLU A 709 -22.91 1.96 37.09
N LEU A 710 -22.52 2.28 35.86
CA LEU A 710 -21.20 1.96 35.32
C LEU A 710 -20.56 3.20 34.67
N PRO A 711 -19.22 3.33 34.74
CA PRO A 711 -18.47 4.35 34.01
C PRO A 711 -18.50 4.06 32.50
N VAL A 712 -18.13 5.07 31.70
CA VAL A 712 -17.80 4.86 30.28
C VAL A 712 -16.34 4.47 30.13
N ARG A 713 -15.95 4.03 28.93
CA ARG A 713 -14.57 3.65 28.64
C ARG A 713 -13.98 4.47 27.50
N VAL A 714 -12.71 4.82 27.63
CA VAL A 714 -11.87 5.34 26.55
C VAL A 714 -10.72 4.39 26.29
N ASP A 715 -10.34 4.21 25.02
CA ASP A 715 -9.25 3.32 24.61
C ASP A 715 -8.07 4.12 24.07
N PHE A 716 -6.86 3.81 24.55
CA PHE A 716 -5.63 4.39 24.03
C PHE A 716 -5.20 3.67 22.75
N VAL A 717 -5.26 2.33 22.76
CA VAL A 717 -4.82 1.49 21.64
C VAL A 717 -5.32 0.05 21.80
N GLY A 718 -5.35 -0.68 20.68
CA GLY A 718 -5.61 -2.12 20.64
C GLY A 718 -7.02 -2.50 20.17
N GLY A 719 -7.92 -1.54 20.02
CA GLY A 719 -9.25 -1.77 19.44
C GLY A 719 -9.18 -2.49 18.09
N TRP A 720 -10.22 -3.27 17.77
CA TRP A 720 -10.28 -4.25 16.67
C TRP A 720 -9.59 -5.59 16.95
N SER A 721 -8.54 -5.62 17.78
CA SER A 721 -7.95 -6.90 18.20
C SER A 721 -8.84 -7.67 19.20
N ASP A 722 -9.85 -7.01 19.76
CA ASP A 722 -10.85 -7.58 20.67
C ASP A 722 -12.06 -8.20 19.96
N THR A 723 -12.15 -8.03 18.64
CA THR A 723 -13.34 -8.34 17.85
C THR A 723 -13.25 -9.77 17.28
N PRO A 724 -14.29 -10.61 17.42
CA PRO A 724 -14.36 -11.89 16.72
C PRO A 724 -14.44 -11.71 15.18
N PRO A 725 -13.84 -12.60 14.37
CA PRO A 725 -13.16 -13.84 14.76
C PRO A 725 -11.69 -13.65 15.15
N TRP A 726 -11.11 -12.45 15.03
CA TRP A 726 -9.70 -12.21 15.39
C TRP A 726 -9.40 -12.71 16.79
N SER A 727 -10.16 -12.25 17.79
CA SER A 727 -9.89 -12.57 19.20
C SER A 727 -10.06 -14.06 19.54
N LEU A 728 -10.74 -14.82 18.67
CA LEU A 728 -10.94 -16.27 18.81
C LEU A 728 -9.76 -17.05 18.24
N GLU A 729 -9.19 -16.60 17.12
CA GLU A 729 -8.09 -17.26 16.42
C GLU A 729 -6.71 -16.76 16.88
N ARG A 730 -6.63 -15.54 17.40
CA ARG A 730 -5.39 -14.80 17.69
C ARG A 730 -5.54 -13.94 18.93
N SER A 731 -4.43 -13.72 19.63
CA SER A 731 -4.44 -12.91 20.85
C SER A 731 -4.80 -11.46 20.51
N GLY A 732 -5.82 -10.95 21.19
CA GLY A 732 -6.17 -9.54 21.26
C GLY A 732 -5.51 -8.88 22.47
N CYS A 733 -5.19 -7.60 22.37
CA CYS A 733 -4.68 -6.79 23.48
C CYS A 733 -5.26 -5.39 23.38
N VAL A 734 -5.89 -4.91 24.46
CA VAL A 734 -6.46 -3.56 24.54
C VAL A 734 -5.97 -2.87 25.80
N LEU A 735 -5.53 -1.63 25.64
CA LEU A 735 -5.18 -0.72 26.73
C LEU A 735 -6.26 0.37 26.81
N ASN A 736 -7.09 0.31 27.85
CA ASN A 736 -8.21 1.24 28.02
C ASN A 736 -8.33 1.73 29.48
N MET A 737 -9.23 2.69 29.69
CA MET A 737 -9.45 3.37 30.96
C MET A 737 -10.93 3.59 31.20
N ALA A 738 -11.40 3.28 32.40
CA ALA A 738 -12.75 3.62 32.86
C ALA A 738 -12.78 5.07 33.37
N ILE A 739 -13.72 5.88 32.88
CA ILE A 739 -13.86 7.29 33.28
C ILE A 739 -15.29 7.65 33.65
N THR A 740 -15.42 8.62 34.56
CA THR A 740 -16.64 9.38 34.77
C THR A 740 -16.67 10.58 33.83
N LEU A 741 -17.86 11.09 33.54
CA LEU A 741 -18.04 12.32 32.77
C LEU A 741 -18.85 13.31 33.61
N GLY A 742 -18.31 14.52 33.80
CA GLY A 742 -18.92 15.54 34.66
C GLY A 742 -19.16 15.06 36.10
N GLY A 743 -18.27 14.20 36.63
CA GLY A 743 -18.36 13.65 37.99
C GLY A 743 -19.48 12.61 38.21
N SER A 744 -20.09 12.08 37.14
CA SER A 744 -21.17 11.10 37.24
C SER A 744 -20.90 9.82 36.44
N LEU A 745 -21.50 8.70 36.89
CA LEU A 745 -21.57 7.46 36.12
C LEU A 745 -22.73 7.59 35.12
N PRO A 746 -22.44 7.68 33.80
CA PRO A 746 -23.45 8.11 32.84
C PRO A 746 -24.38 6.98 32.41
N VAL A 747 -24.02 5.70 32.61
CA VAL A 747 -24.77 4.54 32.12
C VAL A 747 -25.28 3.71 33.28
N GLY A 748 -26.53 3.26 33.23
CA GLY A 748 -27.06 2.39 34.28
C GLY A 748 -28.47 1.86 34.05
N THR A 749 -28.91 1.06 35.01
CA THR A 749 -30.25 0.49 35.05
C THR A 749 -30.77 0.37 36.49
N ILE A 750 -32.09 0.36 36.62
CA ILE A 750 -32.82 -0.04 37.83
C ILE A 750 -33.80 -1.14 37.43
N ILE A 751 -33.76 -2.27 38.14
CA ILE A 751 -34.69 -3.39 37.97
C ILE A 751 -35.43 -3.64 39.27
N GLU A 752 -36.77 -3.61 39.22
CA GLU A 752 -37.67 -3.79 40.36
C GLU A 752 -38.66 -4.93 40.11
N THR A 753 -38.91 -5.77 41.11
CA THR A 753 -40.01 -6.76 41.04
C THR A 753 -41.36 -6.08 41.29
N MET A 754 -42.33 -6.39 40.43
CA MET A 754 -43.70 -5.88 40.48
C MET A 754 -44.68 -6.99 40.86
N THR A 755 -45.76 -6.62 41.52
CA THR A 755 -46.89 -7.53 41.80
C THR A 755 -47.75 -7.79 40.56
N ARG A 756 -47.79 -6.84 39.62
CA ARG A 756 -48.43 -7.02 38.32
C ARG A 756 -47.56 -7.96 37.46
N PRO A 757 -48.12 -9.03 36.88
CA PRO A 757 -47.37 -9.92 35.99
C PRO A 757 -46.98 -9.20 34.69
N GLY A 758 -45.95 -9.71 34.01
CA GLY A 758 -45.43 -9.12 32.76
C GLY A 758 -44.18 -8.27 32.97
N LEU A 759 -43.74 -7.61 31.89
CA LEU A 759 -42.49 -6.87 31.83
C LEU A 759 -42.74 -5.44 31.35
N LEU A 760 -42.38 -4.46 32.17
CA LEU A 760 -42.39 -3.03 31.83
C LEU A 760 -40.95 -2.56 31.61
N ILE A 761 -40.65 -1.97 30.45
CA ILE A 761 -39.34 -1.46 30.09
C ILE A 761 -39.45 0.02 29.72
N ASN A 762 -38.65 0.86 30.37
CA ASN A 762 -38.59 2.30 30.11
C ASN A 762 -37.14 2.74 29.90
N ASP A 763 -36.93 3.71 29.01
CA ASP A 763 -35.63 4.36 28.81
C ASP A 763 -35.67 5.87 29.14
N ASP A 764 -34.51 6.51 29.10
CA ASP A 764 -34.32 7.94 29.34
C ASP A 764 -34.73 8.83 28.16
N ALA A 765 -35.05 8.25 27.01
CA ALA A 765 -35.65 8.94 25.86
C ALA A 765 -37.18 9.01 25.97
N GLY A 766 -37.78 8.42 27.01
CA GLY A 766 -39.22 8.42 27.25
C GLY A 766 -39.96 7.31 26.50
N ASN A 767 -39.27 6.34 25.90
CA ASN A 767 -39.91 5.16 25.35
C ASN A 767 -40.39 4.25 26.49
N GLU A 768 -41.54 3.62 26.29
CA GLU A 768 -42.11 2.65 27.22
C GLU A 768 -42.66 1.45 26.44
N LEU A 769 -42.37 0.25 26.92
CA LEU A 769 -42.90 -1.00 26.37
C LEU A 769 -43.34 -1.91 27.50
N TYR A 770 -44.59 -2.37 27.41
CA TYR A 770 -45.13 -3.37 28.31
C TYR A 770 -45.42 -4.67 27.55
N ILE A 771 -44.94 -5.79 28.09
CA ILE A 771 -45.03 -7.13 27.50
C ILE A 771 -45.76 -8.04 28.50
N ASP A 772 -46.97 -8.45 28.15
CA ASP A 772 -47.76 -9.38 28.97
C ASP A 772 -47.18 -10.80 28.95
N ASN A 773 -46.80 -11.30 27.77
CA ASN A 773 -46.28 -12.66 27.62
C ASN A 773 -44.76 -12.67 27.38
N VAL A 774 -43.98 -12.84 28.45
CA VAL A 774 -42.51 -12.85 28.40
C VAL A 774 -41.95 -14.04 27.58
N THR A 775 -42.72 -15.11 27.35
CA THR A 775 -42.30 -16.22 26.48
C THR A 775 -42.13 -15.79 25.02
N SER A 776 -42.80 -14.70 24.59
CA SER A 776 -42.66 -14.14 23.23
C SER A 776 -41.29 -13.55 22.89
N ILE A 777 -40.42 -13.31 23.90
CA ILE A 777 -39.10 -12.70 23.70
C ILE A 777 -38.11 -13.74 23.14
N VAL A 778 -38.18 -14.06 21.87
CA VAL A 778 -37.32 -15.05 21.21
C VAL A 778 -36.54 -14.38 20.10
N PRO A 779 -35.22 -14.63 19.96
CA PRO A 779 -34.47 -14.14 18.81
C PRO A 779 -34.92 -14.83 17.52
N PRO A 780 -34.71 -14.22 16.33
CA PRO A 780 -34.05 -12.94 16.10
C PRO A 780 -34.92 -11.74 16.47
N PHE A 781 -34.28 -10.67 16.98
CA PHE A 781 -34.95 -9.42 17.30
C PHE A 781 -34.81 -8.42 16.14
N ASP A 782 -35.88 -7.67 15.84
CA ASP A 782 -35.86 -6.63 14.80
C ASP A 782 -34.83 -5.55 15.14
N SER A 783 -34.05 -5.14 14.14
CA SER A 783 -33.14 -3.99 14.19
C SER A 783 -33.81 -2.67 14.62
N SER A 784 -35.10 -2.50 14.34
CA SER A 784 -35.87 -1.30 14.69
C SER A 784 -36.34 -1.28 16.16
N ASP A 785 -36.21 -2.38 16.89
CA ASP A 785 -36.69 -2.51 18.25
C ASP A 785 -35.82 -1.73 19.26
N HIS A 786 -36.39 -0.65 19.81
CA HIS A 786 -35.73 0.20 20.80
C HIS A 786 -35.27 -0.55 22.06
N PHE A 787 -35.95 -1.65 22.42
CA PHE A 787 -35.65 -2.46 23.60
C PHE A 787 -34.96 -3.79 23.27
N ARG A 788 -34.45 -3.95 22.04
CA ARG A 788 -33.69 -5.13 21.59
C ARG A 788 -32.58 -5.53 22.57
N LEU A 789 -31.87 -4.56 23.13
CA LEU A 789 -30.81 -4.78 24.11
C LEU A 789 -31.33 -5.49 25.37
N VAL A 790 -32.40 -4.95 25.96
CA VAL A 790 -32.99 -5.49 27.19
C VAL A 790 -33.60 -6.87 26.94
N LYS A 791 -34.28 -7.05 25.79
CA LYS A 791 -34.81 -8.35 25.35
C LYS A 791 -33.72 -9.40 25.18
N SER A 792 -32.58 -9.01 24.60
CA SER A 792 -31.42 -9.89 24.45
C SER A 792 -30.79 -10.22 25.80
N ALA A 793 -30.70 -9.26 26.72
CA ALA A 793 -30.23 -9.48 28.09
C ALA A 793 -31.07 -10.51 28.84
N LEU A 794 -32.40 -10.42 28.74
CA LEU A 794 -33.34 -11.38 29.32
C LEU A 794 -33.19 -12.78 28.72
N PHE A 795 -32.89 -12.87 27.43
CA PHE A 795 -32.63 -14.13 26.75
C PHE A 795 -31.33 -14.79 27.24
N VAL A 796 -30.20 -14.08 27.24
CA VAL A 796 -28.90 -14.67 27.59
C VAL A 796 -28.73 -14.99 29.08
N THR A 797 -29.46 -14.30 29.96
CA THR A 797 -29.44 -14.57 31.41
C THR A 797 -30.39 -15.69 31.84
N ASP A 798 -31.25 -16.12 30.92
CA ASP A 798 -32.31 -17.11 31.13
C ASP A 798 -33.22 -16.79 32.32
N VAL A 799 -33.58 -15.51 32.47
CA VAL A 799 -34.41 -15.03 33.59
C VAL A 799 -35.82 -15.64 33.55
N LYS A 800 -36.29 -16.04 32.37
CA LYS A 800 -37.64 -16.59 32.16
C LYS A 800 -37.86 -17.95 32.83
N THR A 801 -36.83 -18.79 32.86
CA THR A 801 -36.90 -20.11 33.50
C THR A 801 -36.65 -20.00 35.01
N LYS A 802 -35.82 -19.03 35.41
CA LYS A 802 -35.40 -18.80 36.80
C LYS A 802 -36.41 -18.03 37.65
N MET A 803 -37.31 -17.25 37.03
CA MET A 803 -38.37 -16.53 37.73
C MET A 803 -39.75 -16.87 37.17
N ASN A 804 -40.73 -17.11 38.06
CA ASN A 804 -42.12 -17.27 37.67
C ASN A 804 -42.78 -15.92 37.35
N LEU A 805 -42.46 -15.38 36.17
CA LEU A 805 -42.96 -14.10 35.67
C LEU A 805 -44.47 -14.11 35.32
N GLN A 806 -45.16 -15.24 35.50
CA GLN A 806 -46.62 -15.33 35.37
C GLN A 806 -47.34 -14.93 36.65
N SER A 807 -46.64 -14.92 37.79
CA SER A 807 -47.16 -14.56 39.12
C SER A 807 -46.58 -13.26 39.68
N SER A 808 -45.52 -12.74 39.06
CA SER A 808 -44.82 -11.50 39.41
C SER A 808 -44.25 -10.86 38.14
N GLY A 809 -44.07 -9.55 38.10
CA GLY A 809 -43.52 -8.85 36.93
C GLY A 809 -42.19 -8.17 37.21
N LEU A 810 -41.61 -7.58 36.17
CA LEU A 810 -40.38 -6.79 36.24
C LEU A 810 -40.60 -5.40 35.67
N HIS A 811 -40.02 -4.41 36.34
CA HIS A 811 -39.88 -3.06 35.84
C HIS A 811 -38.40 -2.76 35.61
N ILE A 812 -38.01 -2.57 34.35
CA ILE A 812 -36.63 -2.26 33.94
C ILE A 812 -36.58 -0.82 33.46
N LYS A 813 -35.84 0.02 34.17
CA LYS A 813 -35.49 1.37 33.72
C LYS A 813 -34.04 1.39 33.28
N THR A 814 -33.76 1.96 32.12
CA THR A 814 -32.39 2.12 31.58
C THR A 814 -32.09 3.58 31.28
N TRP A 815 -30.83 3.98 31.39
CA TRP A 815 -30.39 5.30 30.96
C TRP A 815 -28.95 5.29 30.45
N ALA A 816 -28.66 6.22 29.56
CA ALA A 816 -27.32 6.52 29.07
C ALA A 816 -27.22 8.05 28.85
N LYS A 817 -26.62 8.76 29.81
CA LYS A 817 -26.39 10.22 29.79
C LYS A 817 -25.26 10.63 28.85
N VAL A 818 -25.06 9.88 27.77
CA VAL A 818 -24.14 10.15 26.68
C VAL A 818 -24.83 9.75 25.36
N PRO A 819 -24.68 10.54 24.28
CA PRO A 819 -25.30 10.20 23.01
C PRO A 819 -24.94 8.80 22.51
N ARG A 820 -25.91 8.09 21.91
CA ARG A 820 -25.64 6.85 21.17
C ARG A 820 -24.74 7.16 19.98
N GLY A 821 -23.75 6.30 19.72
CA GLY A 821 -22.75 6.57 18.67
C GLY A 821 -21.64 7.55 19.07
N SER A 822 -21.47 7.80 20.37
CA SER A 822 -20.37 8.58 20.95
C SER A 822 -19.00 7.88 20.89
N GLY A 823 -18.96 6.60 20.56
CA GLY A 823 -17.72 5.81 20.53
C GLY A 823 -17.24 5.36 21.91
N LEU A 824 -17.92 5.70 23.01
CA LEU A 824 -17.56 5.41 24.41
C LEU A 824 -17.99 4.01 24.94
N GLY A 825 -18.47 3.13 24.07
CA GLY A 825 -18.90 1.78 24.43
C GLY A 825 -20.24 1.71 25.16
N THR A 826 -21.03 2.79 25.08
CA THR A 826 -22.28 2.99 25.82
C THR A 826 -23.25 1.81 25.71
N SER A 827 -23.43 1.24 24.51
CA SER A 827 -24.37 0.13 24.30
C SER A 827 -23.93 -1.14 25.04
N SER A 828 -22.67 -1.55 24.90
CA SER A 828 -22.14 -2.75 25.56
C SER A 828 -22.06 -2.59 27.08
N ILE A 829 -21.75 -1.38 27.55
CA ILE A 829 -21.74 -1.04 28.97
C ILE A 829 -23.17 -1.05 29.54
N LEU A 830 -24.17 -0.56 28.78
CA LEU A 830 -25.57 -0.65 29.19
C LEU A 830 -26.04 -2.11 29.23
N SER A 831 -25.65 -2.93 28.25
CA SER A 831 -25.87 -4.38 28.26
C SER A 831 -25.26 -5.01 29.52
N ALA A 832 -24.04 -4.64 29.88
CA ALA A 832 -23.37 -5.12 31.09
C ALA A 832 -24.14 -4.72 32.37
N ALA A 833 -24.63 -3.48 32.44
CA ALA A 833 -25.44 -3.02 33.58
C ALA A 833 -26.74 -3.82 33.73
N VAL A 834 -27.46 -4.04 32.62
CA VAL A 834 -28.71 -4.82 32.61
C VAL A 834 -28.47 -6.28 32.97
N VAL A 835 -27.49 -6.93 32.33
CA VAL A 835 -27.13 -8.33 32.63
C VAL A 835 -26.72 -8.49 34.09
N LYS A 836 -25.86 -7.60 34.61
CA LYS A 836 -25.43 -7.63 36.01
C LYS A 836 -26.60 -7.45 36.97
N ALA A 837 -27.50 -6.50 36.70
CA ALA A 837 -28.69 -6.28 37.52
C ALA A 837 -29.64 -7.49 37.53
N LEU A 838 -29.84 -8.14 36.37
CA LEU A 838 -30.67 -9.36 36.25
C LEU A 838 -30.07 -10.55 37.02
N LEU A 839 -28.74 -10.74 36.95
CA LEU A 839 -28.04 -11.79 37.70
C LEU A 839 -28.13 -11.56 39.21
N GLN A 840 -27.92 -10.31 39.68
CA GLN A 840 -28.11 -9.95 41.09
C GLN A 840 -29.55 -10.19 41.56
N LEU A 841 -30.54 -9.88 40.71
CA LEU A 841 -31.95 -10.11 41.04
C LEU A 841 -32.29 -11.60 41.21
N THR A 842 -31.74 -12.43 40.32
CA THR A 842 -31.93 -13.89 40.26
C THR A 842 -30.97 -14.68 41.16
N ASN A 843 -30.08 -14.01 41.89
CA ASN A 843 -28.98 -14.62 42.65
C ASN A 843 -28.06 -15.52 41.78
N GLY A 844 -27.86 -15.16 40.52
CA GLY A 844 -26.88 -15.80 39.63
C GLY A 844 -25.46 -15.26 39.81
N ASP A 845 -24.51 -15.77 39.04
CA ASP A 845 -23.10 -15.29 39.05
C ASP A 845 -23.01 -13.91 38.38
N ASP A 846 -22.92 -12.85 39.19
CA ASP A 846 -22.79 -11.46 38.74
C ASP A 846 -21.32 -10.99 38.62
N SER A 847 -20.37 -11.93 38.62
CA SER A 847 -18.94 -11.63 38.45
C SER A 847 -18.69 -10.89 37.12
N ASN A 848 -17.72 -9.97 37.13
CA ASN A 848 -17.38 -9.21 35.93
C ASN A 848 -16.95 -10.10 34.76
N GLU A 849 -16.34 -11.26 35.03
CA GLU A 849 -15.97 -12.25 34.02
C GLU A 849 -17.21 -12.85 33.35
N ASN A 850 -18.18 -13.33 34.15
CA ASN A 850 -19.41 -13.90 33.61
C ASN A 850 -20.26 -12.86 32.87
N VAL A 851 -20.41 -11.65 33.43
CA VAL A 851 -21.13 -10.56 32.76
C VAL A 851 -20.48 -10.22 31.41
N THR A 852 -19.15 -10.15 31.36
CA THR A 852 -18.40 -9.87 30.11
C THR A 852 -18.70 -10.93 29.04
N ARG A 853 -18.71 -12.20 29.43
CA ARG A 853 -19.07 -13.34 28.56
C ARG A 853 -20.50 -13.21 28.03
N LEU A 854 -21.47 -13.05 28.92
CA LEU A 854 -22.88 -12.95 28.53
C LEU A 854 -23.14 -11.75 27.60
N VAL A 855 -22.48 -10.61 27.83
CA VAL A 855 -22.58 -9.45 26.93
C VAL A 855 -22.02 -9.76 25.54
N LEU A 856 -20.90 -10.49 25.44
CA LEU A 856 -20.35 -10.86 24.13
C LEU A 856 -21.33 -11.74 23.34
N VAL A 857 -22.03 -12.68 23.99
CA VAL A 857 -23.10 -13.48 23.35
C VAL A 857 -24.30 -12.61 22.97
N LEU A 858 -24.71 -11.72 23.88
CA LEU A 858 -25.82 -10.80 23.70
C LEU A 858 -25.64 -9.95 22.45
N GLU A 859 -24.44 -9.42 22.20
CA GLU A 859 -24.16 -8.58 21.03
C GLU A 859 -24.23 -9.35 19.69
N GLN A 860 -23.89 -10.65 19.70
CA GLN A 860 -24.08 -11.50 18.52
C GLN A 860 -25.57 -11.78 18.27
N VAL A 861 -26.34 -12.04 19.34
CA VAL A 861 -27.81 -12.22 19.25
C VAL A 861 -28.51 -10.95 18.77
N MET A 862 -28.00 -9.78 19.18
CA MET A 862 -28.48 -8.49 18.70
C MET A 862 -28.07 -8.20 17.24
N GLY A 863 -27.12 -8.94 16.67
CA GLY A 863 -26.56 -8.66 15.34
C GLY A 863 -25.70 -7.40 15.29
N THR A 864 -25.20 -6.88 16.43
CA THR A 864 -24.26 -5.75 16.45
C THR A 864 -22.81 -6.22 16.31
N GLY A 865 -22.50 -7.46 16.71
CA GLY A 865 -21.23 -8.13 16.42
C GLY A 865 -20.00 -7.57 17.14
N GLY A 866 -20.16 -6.86 18.25
CA GLY A 866 -19.07 -6.17 18.94
C GLY A 866 -18.04 -7.09 19.58
N GLY A 867 -16.91 -6.49 19.97
CA GLY A 867 -15.81 -7.15 20.67
C GLY A 867 -15.98 -7.16 22.19
N TRP A 868 -14.95 -7.57 22.91
CA TRP A 868 -15.01 -7.66 24.38
C TRP A 868 -14.55 -6.40 25.12
N GLN A 869 -13.95 -5.41 24.44
CA GLN A 869 -13.27 -4.31 25.12
C GLN A 869 -14.21 -3.36 25.88
N ASP A 870 -15.44 -3.18 25.41
CA ASP A 870 -16.35 -2.13 25.87
C ASP A 870 -16.92 -2.48 27.25
N GLN A 871 -17.45 -3.69 27.37
CA GLN A 871 -17.94 -4.23 28.64
C GLN A 871 -16.82 -4.43 29.66
N VAL A 872 -15.63 -4.89 29.26
CA VAL A 872 -14.47 -4.93 30.16
C VAL A 872 -14.13 -3.50 30.60
N GLY A 873 -14.12 -2.56 29.63
CA GLY A 873 -13.88 -1.14 29.80
C GLY A 873 -14.74 -0.50 30.90
N GLY A 874 -16.04 -0.81 30.93
CA GLY A 874 -16.98 -0.27 31.93
C GLY A 874 -17.08 -1.08 33.22
N LEU A 875 -16.86 -2.40 33.22
CA LEU A 875 -17.01 -3.24 34.41
C LEU A 875 -15.82 -3.19 35.37
N TYR A 876 -14.61 -3.03 34.83
CA TYR A 876 -13.38 -2.99 35.62
C TYR A 876 -12.92 -1.54 35.79
N PRO A 877 -12.64 -1.07 37.01
CA PRO A 877 -12.20 0.31 37.23
C PRO A 877 -10.76 0.54 36.74
N GLY A 878 -10.40 1.82 36.66
CA GLY A 878 -9.05 2.30 36.41
C GLY A 878 -8.54 2.10 34.99
N ILE A 879 -7.22 2.27 34.84
CA ILE A 879 -6.47 1.91 33.65
C ILE A 879 -6.20 0.41 33.67
N LYS A 880 -6.36 -0.27 32.54
CA LYS A 880 -6.19 -1.71 32.46
C LYS A 880 -5.67 -2.16 31.11
N PHE A 881 -4.84 -3.18 31.15
CA PHE A 881 -4.36 -3.90 29.99
C PHE A 881 -5.05 -5.26 29.96
N THR A 882 -5.89 -5.47 28.95
CA THR A 882 -6.62 -6.72 28.79
C THR A 882 -6.06 -7.49 27.61
N SER A 883 -5.78 -8.78 27.80
CA SER A 883 -5.33 -9.68 26.74
C SER A 883 -6.24 -10.89 26.61
N SER A 884 -6.50 -11.35 25.39
CA SER A 884 -7.22 -12.59 25.14
C SER A 884 -6.27 -13.76 24.87
N VAL A 885 -6.64 -14.92 25.41
CA VAL A 885 -6.07 -16.22 25.02
C VAL A 885 -7.03 -16.83 24.00
N PRO A 886 -6.57 -17.05 22.75
CA PRO A 886 -7.39 -17.64 21.68
C PRO A 886 -7.90 -19.02 22.04
N GLY A 887 -9.03 -19.40 21.45
CA GLY A 887 -9.63 -20.72 21.59
C GLY A 887 -11.06 -20.70 22.10
N ILE A 888 -11.57 -21.91 22.31
CA ILE A 888 -12.92 -22.20 22.80
C ILE A 888 -12.74 -22.97 24.12
N PRO A 889 -13.02 -22.37 25.29
CA PRO A 889 -13.55 -21.02 25.48
C PRO A 889 -12.52 -19.89 25.31
N LEU A 890 -13.01 -18.72 24.92
CA LEU A 890 -12.27 -17.46 24.93
C LEU A 890 -12.00 -17.07 26.39
N ARG A 891 -10.72 -16.89 26.74
CA ARG A 891 -10.31 -16.46 28.08
C ARG A 891 -9.71 -15.06 28.03
N LEU A 892 -10.19 -14.20 28.92
CA LEU A 892 -9.73 -12.83 29.04
C LEU A 892 -8.91 -12.68 30.31
N GLN A 893 -7.72 -12.10 30.19
CA GLN A 893 -6.88 -11.72 31.31
C GLN A 893 -6.89 -10.20 31.43
N VAL A 894 -7.59 -9.69 32.45
CA VAL A 894 -7.65 -8.26 32.76
C VAL A 894 -6.57 -7.94 33.78
N ASN A 895 -5.56 -7.16 33.39
CA ASN A 895 -4.49 -6.73 34.29
C ASN A 895 -4.68 -5.24 34.62
N PRO A 896 -5.12 -4.89 35.84
CA PRO A 896 -5.18 -3.50 36.29
C PRO A 896 -3.80 -2.87 36.33
N LEU A 897 -3.69 -1.62 35.88
CA LEU A 897 -2.48 -0.82 35.97
C LEU A 897 -2.63 0.16 37.13
N LEU A 898 -1.92 -0.12 38.23
CA LEU A 898 -1.89 0.76 39.40
C LEU A 898 -1.08 2.02 39.06
N ALA A 899 -1.77 3.05 38.60
CA ALA A 899 -1.17 4.32 38.23
C ALA A 899 -0.73 5.11 39.49
N PRO A 900 0.53 5.54 39.60
CA PRO A 900 0.96 6.39 40.70
C PRO A 900 0.24 7.75 40.64
N PRO A 901 0.00 8.43 41.78
CA PRO A 901 -0.74 9.70 41.82
C PRO A 901 -0.17 10.79 40.89
N GLN A 902 1.16 10.79 40.69
CA GLN A 902 1.81 11.72 39.76
C GLN A 902 1.37 11.49 38.31
N LEU A 903 1.26 10.23 37.87
CA LEU A 903 0.81 9.89 36.52
C LEU A 903 -0.65 10.30 36.30
N ILE A 904 -1.51 10.05 37.30
CA ILE A 904 -2.92 10.45 37.24
C ILE A 904 -3.03 11.98 37.11
N THR A 905 -2.25 12.71 37.91
CA THR A 905 -2.20 14.18 37.86
C THR A 905 -1.74 14.66 36.49
N GLU A 906 -0.70 14.05 35.93
CA GLU A 906 -0.16 14.45 34.63
C GLU A 906 -1.14 14.14 33.48
N LEU A 907 -1.81 12.98 33.52
CA LEU A 907 -2.87 12.64 32.58
C LEU A 907 -4.03 13.64 32.66
N HIS A 908 -4.51 13.98 33.85
CA HIS A 908 -5.56 14.99 34.04
C HIS A 908 -5.16 16.37 33.49
N GLN A 909 -3.87 16.72 33.55
CA GLN A 909 -3.37 18.01 33.05
C GLN A 909 -3.15 18.04 31.53
N ARG A 910 -2.91 16.90 30.89
CA ARG A 910 -2.47 16.82 29.48
C ARG A 910 -3.49 16.18 28.54
N LEU A 911 -4.37 15.30 29.02
CA LEU A 911 -5.31 14.56 28.19
C LEU A 911 -6.67 15.28 28.15
N LEU A 912 -7.07 15.68 26.95
CA LEU A 912 -8.38 16.25 26.67
C LEU A 912 -9.31 15.18 26.11
N VAL A 913 -10.54 15.14 26.62
CA VAL A 913 -11.65 14.29 26.14
C VAL A 913 -12.63 15.20 25.41
N VAL A 914 -12.65 15.11 24.08
CA VAL A 914 -13.34 16.08 23.21
C VAL A 914 -14.42 15.38 22.41
N PHE A 915 -15.68 15.79 22.56
CA PHE A 915 -16.77 15.34 21.71
C PHE A 915 -16.80 16.16 20.42
N THR A 916 -16.80 15.49 19.26
CA THR A 916 -16.70 16.14 17.95
C THR A 916 -18.02 16.73 17.43
N GLY A 917 -19.12 16.59 18.17
CA GLY A 917 -20.47 16.96 17.69
C GLY A 917 -21.09 15.95 16.71
N GLN A 918 -20.29 15.07 16.11
CA GLN A 918 -20.72 14.08 15.13
C GLN A 918 -21.05 12.74 15.80
N LEU A 919 -22.11 12.07 15.35
CA LEU A 919 -22.49 10.72 15.82
C LEU A 919 -22.38 9.71 14.69
N ARG A 920 -21.90 8.50 15.00
CA ARG A 920 -21.83 7.40 14.02
C ARG A 920 -22.10 6.05 14.65
N LEU A 921 -22.86 5.21 13.94
CA LEU A 921 -23.08 3.81 14.30
C LEU A 921 -21.93 2.93 13.77
N ALA A 922 -21.38 2.09 14.64
CA ALA A 922 -20.23 1.24 14.34
C ALA A 922 -20.51 0.05 13.39
N HIS A 923 -21.77 -0.37 13.25
CA HIS A 923 -22.12 -1.66 12.63
C HIS A 923 -21.62 -1.84 11.19
N GLN A 924 -21.69 -0.80 10.35
CA GLN A 924 -21.25 -0.88 8.95
C GLN A 924 -19.73 -0.99 8.81
N VAL A 925 -18.97 -0.43 9.78
CA VAL A 925 -17.51 -0.49 9.79
C VAL A 925 -17.05 -1.88 10.18
N LEU A 926 -17.67 -2.43 11.21
CA LEU A 926 -17.38 -3.78 11.70
C LEU A 926 -17.48 -4.82 10.58
N GLN A 927 -18.54 -4.77 9.77
CA GLN A 927 -18.73 -5.74 8.70
C GLN A 927 -17.59 -5.73 7.69
N LYS A 928 -17.16 -4.53 7.25
CA LYS A 928 -16.07 -4.39 6.28
C LYS A 928 -14.74 -4.91 6.82
N VAL A 929 -14.41 -4.59 8.07
CA VAL A 929 -13.17 -5.03 8.71
C VAL A 929 -13.16 -6.55 8.91
N VAL A 930 -14.27 -7.13 9.37
CA VAL A 930 -14.40 -8.58 9.57
C VAL A 930 -14.33 -9.35 8.25
N ILE A 931 -14.97 -8.87 7.17
CA ILE A 931 -14.85 -9.50 5.84
C ILE A 931 -13.38 -9.51 5.39
N ARG A 932 -12.69 -8.37 5.44
CA ARG A 932 -11.26 -8.30 5.07
C ARG A 932 -10.39 -9.23 5.93
N TYR A 933 -10.71 -9.37 7.22
CA TYR A 933 -10.04 -10.33 8.10
C TYR A 933 -10.28 -11.78 7.67
N LEU A 934 -11.53 -12.15 7.40
CA LEU A 934 -11.91 -13.49 6.94
C LEU A 934 -11.28 -13.80 5.56
N GLN A 935 -11.12 -12.79 4.70
CA GLN A 935 -10.41 -12.89 3.43
C GLN A 935 -8.90 -13.06 3.60
N ARG A 936 -8.34 -12.81 4.80
CA ARG A 936 -6.89 -12.78 5.06
C ARG A 936 -6.16 -11.66 4.32
N ASP A 937 -6.80 -10.49 4.19
CA ASP A 937 -6.12 -9.27 3.71
C ASP A 937 -4.86 -9.00 4.56
N ASN A 938 -3.69 -9.11 3.93
CA ASN A 938 -2.40 -9.10 4.62
C ASN A 938 -2.12 -7.77 5.33
N LEU A 939 -2.49 -6.64 4.71
CA LEU A 939 -2.30 -5.31 5.29
C LEU A 939 -3.21 -5.11 6.51
N LEU A 940 -4.47 -5.55 6.43
CA LEU A 940 -5.38 -5.51 7.57
C LEU A 940 -4.90 -6.41 8.71
N VAL A 941 -4.49 -7.64 8.40
CA VAL A 941 -3.98 -8.58 9.39
C VAL A 941 -2.72 -8.03 10.06
N SER A 942 -1.80 -7.46 9.30
CA SER A 942 -0.59 -6.81 9.81
C SER A 942 -0.93 -5.61 10.69
N SER A 943 -1.91 -4.79 10.29
CA SER A 943 -2.37 -3.64 11.08
C SER A 943 -2.93 -4.04 12.44
N ILE A 944 -3.75 -5.10 12.51
CA ILE A 944 -4.28 -5.58 13.80
C ILE A 944 -3.15 -6.20 14.66
N ARG A 945 -2.19 -6.94 14.07
CA ARG A 945 -1.00 -7.41 14.81
C ARG A 945 -0.23 -6.24 15.41
N ARG A 946 -0.03 -5.17 14.63
CA ARG A 946 0.67 -3.97 15.09
C ARG A 946 -0.09 -3.26 16.20
N LEU A 947 -1.43 -3.19 16.16
CA LEU A 947 -2.24 -2.66 17.26
C LEU A 947 -2.07 -3.48 18.55
N VAL A 948 -1.94 -4.80 18.46
CA VAL A 948 -1.65 -5.68 19.62
C VAL A 948 -0.26 -5.39 20.21
N GLU A 949 0.76 -5.21 19.37
CA GLU A 949 2.10 -4.81 19.81
C GLU A 949 2.09 -3.44 20.47
N LEU A 950 1.44 -2.46 19.84
CA LEU A 950 1.32 -1.10 20.36
C LEU A 950 0.57 -1.05 21.68
N ALA A 951 -0.38 -1.94 21.94
CA ALA A 951 -1.01 -2.05 23.25
C ALA A 951 -0.02 -2.48 24.35
N LYS A 952 0.97 -3.31 24.03
CA LYS A 952 2.04 -3.69 24.96
C LYS A 952 3.02 -2.54 25.17
N VAL A 953 3.41 -1.85 24.10
CA VAL A 953 4.26 -0.64 24.17
C VAL A 953 3.59 0.46 24.99
N GLY A 954 2.30 0.75 24.74
CA GLY A 954 1.55 1.74 25.50
C GLY A 954 1.40 1.39 26.98
N ARG A 955 1.32 0.08 27.32
CA ARG A 955 1.35 -0.37 28.71
C ARG A 955 2.69 -0.06 29.36
N GLU A 956 3.79 -0.36 28.69
CA GLU A 956 5.15 -0.08 29.18
C GLU A 956 5.38 1.43 29.33
N ALA A 957 4.95 2.23 28.36
CA ALA A 957 4.99 3.69 28.40
C ALA A 957 4.28 4.24 29.65
N LEU A 958 3.06 3.79 29.94
CA LEU A 958 2.33 4.19 31.16
C LEU A 958 3.03 3.74 32.44
N MET A 959 3.57 2.51 32.48
CA MET A 959 4.31 2.01 33.65
C MET A 959 5.59 2.81 33.90
N ASN A 960 6.23 3.31 32.84
CA ASN A 960 7.42 4.14 32.89
C ASN A 960 7.13 5.64 33.07
N ARG A 961 5.86 6.05 33.03
CA ARG A 961 5.39 7.45 33.03
C ARG A 961 5.86 8.25 31.81
N ASP A 962 6.05 7.58 30.69
CA ASP A 962 6.36 8.22 29.41
C ASP A 962 5.08 8.49 28.61
N LEU A 963 4.47 9.65 28.88
CA LEU A 963 3.31 10.11 28.10
C LEU A 963 3.69 10.57 26.69
N GLY A 964 4.98 10.79 26.40
CA GLY A 964 5.47 11.06 25.06
C GLY A 964 5.28 9.83 24.17
N GLU A 965 5.82 8.70 24.63
CA GLU A 965 5.69 7.40 23.96
C GLU A 965 4.22 6.96 23.86
N LEU A 966 3.40 7.18 24.89
CA LEU A 966 1.96 6.91 24.81
C LEU A 966 1.28 7.72 23.70
N GLY A 967 1.66 9.00 23.53
CA GLY A 967 1.14 9.85 22.46
C GLY A 967 1.56 9.35 21.07
N ASP A 968 2.79 8.87 20.92
CA ASP A 968 3.27 8.26 19.68
C ASP A 968 2.52 6.96 19.36
N VAL A 969 2.25 6.14 20.38
CA VAL A 969 1.39 4.95 20.28
C VAL A 969 -0.02 5.32 19.81
N MET A 970 -0.64 6.35 20.39
CA MET A 970 -1.97 6.82 19.99
C MET A 970 -1.98 7.32 18.53
N ARG A 971 -0.94 8.04 18.12
CA ARG A 971 -0.76 8.56 16.76
C ARG A 971 -0.62 7.42 15.75
N GLU A 972 0.20 6.42 16.04
CA GLU A 972 0.35 5.25 15.17
C GLU A 972 -0.95 4.41 15.13
N ALA A 973 -1.60 4.20 16.28
CA ALA A 973 -2.88 3.51 16.35
C ALA A 973 -3.96 4.18 15.49
N TRP A 974 -4.02 5.51 15.51
CA TRP A 974 -4.96 6.27 14.67
C TRP A 974 -4.70 6.08 13.18
N ARG A 975 -3.42 6.08 12.77
CA ARG A 975 -3.02 5.78 11.39
C ARG A 975 -3.47 4.37 10.98
N LEU A 976 -3.27 3.38 11.84
CA LEU A 976 -3.68 2.00 11.59
C LEU A 976 -5.20 1.86 11.50
N HIS A 977 -5.97 2.57 12.34
CA HIS A 977 -7.44 2.57 12.24
C HIS A 977 -7.93 3.03 10.86
N GLN A 978 -7.31 4.06 10.29
CA GLN A 978 -7.64 4.53 8.94
C GLN A 978 -7.23 3.55 7.83
N GLU A 979 -6.23 2.69 8.08
CA GLU A 979 -5.84 1.60 7.18
C GLU A 979 -6.84 0.42 7.22
N LEU A 980 -7.43 0.16 8.40
CA LEU A 980 -8.52 -0.79 8.60
C LEU A 980 -9.81 -0.31 7.93
N ASP A 981 -10.21 0.93 8.21
CA ASP A 981 -11.36 1.59 7.59
C ASP A 981 -11.07 3.06 7.31
N PRO A 982 -10.96 3.48 6.03
CA PRO A 982 -10.81 4.89 5.67
C PRO A 982 -11.95 5.76 6.18
N TYR A 983 -13.14 5.19 6.40
CA TYR A 983 -14.27 5.94 6.92
C TYR A 983 -14.22 6.10 8.44
N CYS A 984 -13.23 5.58 9.16
CA CYS A 984 -13.08 5.84 10.60
C CYS A 984 -12.74 7.31 10.90
N SER A 985 -12.45 8.12 9.88
CA SER A 985 -12.28 9.58 9.95
C SER A 985 -13.04 10.25 8.80
N ASN A 986 -13.03 11.58 8.77
CA ASN A 986 -13.67 12.40 7.76
C ASN A 986 -12.96 13.77 7.69
N GLU A 987 -13.34 14.61 6.73
CA GLU A 987 -12.71 15.93 6.52
C GLU A 987 -12.70 16.81 7.79
N PHE A 988 -13.79 16.79 8.57
CA PHE A 988 -13.88 17.56 9.83
C PHE A 988 -12.88 17.05 10.87
N VAL A 989 -12.81 15.73 11.08
CA VAL A 989 -11.89 15.13 12.07
C VAL A 989 -10.44 15.32 11.64
N ASP A 990 -10.14 15.18 10.34
CA ASP A 990 -8.80 15.40 9.81
C ASP A 990 -8.36 16.86 10.00
N ALA A 991 -9.24 17.83 9.72
CA ALA A 991 -8.98 19.25 9.96
C ALA A 991 -8.79 19.55 11.46
N LEU A 992 -9.61 18.97 12.32
CA LEU A 992 -9.52 19.11 13.77
C LEU A 992 -8.17 18.57 14.29
N PHE A 993 -7.73 17.41 13.81
CA PHE A 993 -6.47 16.81 14.24
C PHE A 993 -5.26 17.55 13.67
N ALA A 994 -5.32 18.03 12.42
CA ALA A 994 -4.30 18.91 11.86
C ALA A 994 -4.17 20.22 12.65
N PHE A 995 -5.28 20.79 13.10
CA PHE A 995 -5.29 21.97 13.97
C PHE A 995 -4.67 21.70 15.35
N ALA A 996 -4.92 20.51 15.91
CA ALA A 996 -4.40 20.11 17.22
C ALA A 996 -2.93 19.64 17.21
N ASP A 997 -2.41 19.15 16.07
CA ASP A 997 -1.07 18.54 15.96
C ASP A 997 0.10 19.38 16.52
N PRO A 998 0.16 20.72 16.36
CA PRO A 998 1.21 21.52 16.96
C PRO A 998 1.25 21.43 18.50
N TYR A 999 0.10 21.18 19.14
CA TYR A 999 -0.06 21.15 20.60
C TYR A 999 -0.09 19.73 21.17
N CYS A 1000 -0.40 18.72 20.35
CA CYS A 1000 -0.59 17.34 20.76
C CYS A 1000 0.60 16.44 20.41
N GLN A 1001 0.87 15.48 21.30
CA GLN A 1001 1.73 14.35 21.00
C GLN A 1001 0.97 13.29 20.17
N GLY A 1002 -0.29 13.03 20.51
CA GLY A 1002 -1.14 12.09 19.78
C GLY A 1002 -2.62 12.42 19.91
N CYS A 1003 -3.35 12.22 18.82
CA CYS A 1003 -4.80 12.37 18.74
C CYS A 1003 -5.40 11.12 18.09
N LYS A 1004 -6.56 10.66 18.59
CA LYS A 1004 -7.34 9.59 17.97
C LYS A 1004 -8.82 9.71 18.34
N LEU A 1005 -9.71 9.20 17.49
CA LEU A 1005 -11.08 8.91 17.94
C LEU A 1005 -11.11 7.65 18.82
N VAL A 1006 -12.12 7.59 19.68
CA VAL A 1006 -12.43 6.45 20.55
C VAL A 1006 -13.40 5.51 19.85
N GLY A 1007 -13.21 4.20 20.01
CA GLY A 1007 -14.05 3.17 19.38
C GLY A 1007 -13.88 3.10 17.85
N ALA A 1008 -14.97 2.79 17.13
CA ALA A 1008 -14.94 2.52 15.69
C ALA A 1008 -14.63 3.73 14.78
N GLY A 1009 -14.73 4.96 15.31
CA GLY A 1009 -14.45 6.20 14.59
C GLY A 1009 -15.60 6.76 13.73
N GLY A 1010 -15.27 7.77 12.93
CA GLY A 1010 -16.14 8.52 12.01
C GLY A 1010 -17.04 9.55 12.70
N GLY A 1011 -16.81 9.80 13.99
CA GLY A 1011 -17.54 10.71 14.88
C GLY A 1011 -17.33 10.31 16.34
N GLY A 1012 -17.97 11.02 17.27
CA GLY A 1012 -17.96 10.70 18.69
C GLY A 1012 -16.88 11.43 19.47
N PHE A 1013 -16.26 10.75 20.44
CA PHE A 1013 -15.22 11.32 21.27
C PHE A 1013 -13.82 11.12 20.67
N ALA A 1014 -12.99 12.14 20.81
CA ALA A 1014 -11.56 12.15 20.54
C ALA A 1014 -10.78 12.22 21.85
N LEU A 1015 -9.67 11.49 21.91
CA LEU A 1015 -8.61 11.68 22.88
C LEU A 1015 -7.51 12.53 22.26
N MET A 1016 -7.15 13.62 22.93
CA MET A 1016 -6.05 14.49 22.51
C MET A 1016 -5.04 14.60 23.67
N LEU A 1017 -3.88 13.98 23.51
CA LEU A 1017 -2.81 14.03 24.51
C LEU A 1017 -1.85 15.17 24.17
N ALA A 1018 -1.90 16.24 24.96
CA ALA A 1018 -1.05 17.42 24.75
C ALA A 1018 0.44 17.14 25.05
N LYS A 1019 1.33 17.86 24.37
CA LYS A 1019 2.79 17.81 24.62
C LYS A 1019 3.16 18.24 26.04
N SER A 1020 2.39 19.15 26.62
CA SER A 1020 2.55 19.65 28.00
C SER A 1020 1.21 20.13 28.57
N ALA A 1021 1.17 20.36 29.88
CA ALA A 1021 -0.01 20.94 30.54
C ALA A 1021 -0.34 22.36 30.02
N GLU A 1022 0.67 23.13 29.62
CA GLU A 1022 0.48 24.45 29.00
C GLU A 1022 -0.14 24.32 27.60
N SER A 1023 0.37 23.38 26.79
CA SER A 1023 -0.19 23.08 25.48
C SER A 1023 -1.65 22.62 25.58
N ALA A 1024 -2.01 21.84 26.60
CA ALA A 1024 -3.38 21.42 26.85
C ALA A 1024 -4.31 22.61 27.14
N LYS A 1025 -3.89 23.53 28.02
CA LYS A 1025 -4.64 24.76 28.33
C LYS A 1025 -4.82 25.63 27.09
N LYS A 1026 -3.75 25.83 26.33
CA LYS A 1026 -3.78 26.62 25.09
C LYS A 1026 -4.70 25.99 24.05
N LEU A 1027 -4.62 24.67 23.84
CA LEU A 1027 -5.50 23.97 22.91
C LEU A 1027 -6.96 24.03 23.36
N LYS A 1028 -7.25 23.85 24.65
CA LYS A 1028 -8.60 23.98 25.23
C LYS A 1028 -9.19 25.37 24.95
N GLN A 1029 -8.40 26.43 25.14
CA GLN A 1029 -8.82 27.80 24.84
C GLN A 1029 -9.08 27.98 23.33
N LEU A 1030 -8.12 27.59 22.49
CA LEU A 1030 -8.23 27.74 21.03
C LEU A 1030 -9.42 27.00 20.43
N LEU A 1031 -9.72 25.79 20.91
CA LEU A 1031 -10.89 25.02 20.46
C LEU A 1031 -12.22 25.65 20.92
N THR A 1032 -12.23 26.31 22.08
CA THR A 1032 -13.44 26.96 22.60
C THR A 1032 -13.73 28.28 21.87
N GLU A 1033 -12.69 28.98 21.44
CA GLU A 1033 -12.80 30.28 20.76
C GLU A 1033 -12.98 30.15 19.24
N ASN A 1034 -12.65 29.00 18.65
CA ASN A 1034 -12.70 28.80 17.20
C ASN A 1034 -14.11 28.38 16.74
N PRO A 1035 -14.84 29.22 15.99
CA PRO A 1035 -16.19 28.90 15.51
C PRO A 1035 -16.21 27.80 14.43
N ASP A 1036 -15.08 27.49 13.81
CA ASP A 1036 -15.00 26.47 12.75
C ASP A 1036 -15.12 25.04 13.32
N PHE A 1037 -14.93 24.86 14.63
CA PHE A 1037 -15.00 23.58 15.32
C PHE A 1037 -16.09 23.59 16.39
N ASP A 1038 -17.26 23.03 16.09
CA ASP A 1038 -18.34 22.81 17.07
C ASP A 1038 -18.05 21.57 17.94
N VAL A 1039 -17.04 21.72 18.82
CA VAL A 1039 -16.58 20.64 19.71
C VAL A 1039 -16.87 20.95 21.17
N GLN A 1040 -17.16 19.91 21.94
CA GLN A 1040 -17.40 20.02 23.38
C GLN A 1040 -16.31 19.30 24.17
N ILE A 1041 -15.64 20.01 25.07
CA ILE A 1041 -14.60 19.44 25.93
C ILE A 1041 -15.24 19.03 27.26
N TYR A 1042 -15.10 17.77 27.64
CA TYR A 1042 -15.69 17.22 28.86
C TYR A 1042 -14.69 17.18 30.00
N ASP A 1043 -15.15 17.53 31.20
CA ASP A 1043 -14.45 17.21 32.43
C ASP A 1043 -14.63 15.72 32.73
N TRP A 1044 -13.53 15.05 33.08
CA TRP A 1044 -13.46 13.61 33.26
C TRP A 1044 -12.56 13.25 34.46
N GLU A 1045 -12.84 12.11 35.09
CA GLU A 1045 -11.99 11.54 36.13
C GLU A 1045 -11.85 10.03 35.95
N ILE A 1046 -10.69 9.48 36.33
CA ILE A 1046 -10.51 8.02 36.36
C ILE A 1046 -11.43 7.42 37.41
N TYR A 1047 -12.28 6.47 37.01
CA TYR A 1047 -13.12 5.74 37.95
C TYR A 1047 -12.30 4.62 38.63
N LEU A 1048 -12.05 4.72 39.93
CA LEU A 1048 -11.20 3.77 40.67
C LEU A 1048 -11.95 2.69 41.45
N GLY A 1049 -13.29 2.66 41.40
CA GLY A 1049 -14.13 1.68 42.09
C GLY A 1049 -15.11 2.32 43.06
#